data_AF-A0A1J5MAL5-F1
#
_entry.id   AF-A0A1J5MAL5-F1
#
_cell.length_a   1.000
_cell.length_b   1.000
_cell.length_c   1.000
_cell.angle_alpha   90.00
_cell.angle_beta   90.00
_cell.angle_gamma   90.00
#
_symmetry.space_group_name_H-M   'P 1'
#
loop_
_entity.id
_entity.type
_entity.pdbx_description
1 polymer ?
#
loop_
_entity_poly.entity_id
_entity_poly.type
_entity_poly.pdbx_seq_one_letter_code
_entity_poly.pdbx_strand_id
1 'polypeptide(L)'
;MFLVPLTSVAQDLVDTTNFDTELFNEYVLQEVNKLRTRNRVGLLTEDKSLDAASQDHANYMSVENVLSHTQKSKTKNLPFDRVKFYKGSHEKVGENIQLIPLYQKVAKSKGRMTYQKLAKEMVANWKKSSGHYKNMINEDFVGVSHTYAIKNGVLFCCQVLASKPFIESYSFEKGEELFVKEKNPCYNCRKVKKRIYKDQAHMGWYSVSNDSIYYLNSDYIGGKKNNFKKIFSARGVIAVDVIHQEQFDCKGNPSFHNSLYYDGYYIGDITKQSLNDDLDPSPTMVKIYVGQKPAFADTFFQVDFNMVKRWKPCLHGMTIYVNPDFLEPEEYFEIPEPQVLNKNIIIKDSLEVKIPFKSGQTDQDTSIFRPLITTLDSLVKEKYEIRSIYFNGVASIEGTEEGNSLLFKRRGAIIETYLKRFYPDFELKSEFYEDFDDFRSGLVSMGMKKAVNMSEDSLRMYANKNKRDPKIKNLLDATRFSSVKIIFEDVMPLVDGGYGLSVRRLQDLVNEGSTREMVPLYEIIAHRVIKKETNQKDSLLNLQIPDSPAFNKLMWYDFVLRLNVEDEEVDYETLEALADKGAIPSSVEFLEYRLMFNIFNKNEAIKVDDFGEVHGTIRGKRHKAWIECLELISGVQNYRYSDEMVAPILLETALKSKFDIKKTYFICQYLIEWGYTTEPYILLSKYAKRPGEIPKLYKQYLKLGYFLGQFNIKKEWKKIRNVFKSLANAHPEEFCDLFRWNQMGVRALDIPEVANLFCEKCRE
;
A
#
# COMPACT_ATOMS: atom_id res chain seq x y z
N MET A 1 37.90 -47.52 30.37
CA MET A 1 37.08 -46.87 31.41
C MET A 1 37.87 -45.66 31.89
N PHE A 2 37.68 -44.51 31.26
CA PHE A 2 38.38 -43.27 31.63
C PHE A 2 37.50 -42.49 32.61
N LEU A 3 37.98 -42.34 33.84
CA LEU A 3 37.41 -41.46 34.86
C LEU A 3 37.72 -40.01 34.47
N VAL A 4 36.70 -39.26 34.07
CA VAL A 4 36.77 -37.80 33.94
C VAL A 4 36.74 -37.21 35.36
N PRO A 5 37.71 -36.36 35.75
CA PRO A 5 37.65 -35.71 37.05
C PRO A 5 36.50 -34.69 37.03
N LEU A 6 35.58 -34.83 37.98
CA LEU A 6 34.61 -33.78 38.32
C LEU A 6 35.40 -32.59 38.90
N THR A 7 35.73 -31.62 38.06
CA THR A 7 36.11 -30.29 38.53
C THR A 7 34.91 -29.66 39.22
N SER A 8 34.94 -29.64 40.55
CA SER A 8 34.05 -28.81 41.37
C SER A 8 34.19 -27.36 40.93
N VAL A 9 33.20 -26.84 40.19
CA VAL A 9 33.06 -25.39 39.96
C VAL A 9 32.95 -24.75 41.34
N ALA A 10 33.90 -23.88 41.69
CA ALA A 10 33.81 -23.09 42.92
C ALA A 10 32.47 -22.34 42.89
N GLN A 11 31.67 -22.47 43.94
CA GLN A 11 30.39 -21.77 44.02
C GLN A 11 30.65 -20.30 44.38
N ASP A 12 30.16 -19.37 43.56
CA ASP A 12 30.26 -17.94 43.83
C ASP A 12 29.31 -17.52 44.95
N LEU A 13 29.79 -17.66 46.19
CA LEU A 13 29.08 -17.25 47.39
C LEU A 13 28.95 -15.72 47.43
N VAL A 14 27.82 -15.25 47.95
CA VAL A 14 27.57 -13.82 48.14
C VAL A 14 28.52 -13.26 49.19
N ASP A 15 29.37 -12.31 48.80
CA ASP A 15 30.14 -11.49 49.72
C ASP A 15 29.33 -10.23 50.09
N THR A 16 28.99 -10.10 51.36
CA THR A 16 28.21 -8.97 51.87
C THR A 16 29.04 -7.71 52.13
N THR A 17 30.37 -7.83 52.11
CA THR A 17 31.35 -6.74 52.26
C THR A 17 31.72 -6.19 50.89
N ASN A 18 32.05 -7.09 49.94
CA ASN A 18 32.39 -6.75 48.57
C ASN A 18 31.38 -7.40 47.61
N PHE A 19 30.16 -6.88 47.60
CA PHE A 19 29.10 -7.44 46.77
C PHE A 19 29.42 -7.25 45.29
N ASP A 20 29.54 -8.35 44.56
CA ASP A 20 29.84 -8.39 43.14
C ASP A 20 28.56 -8.10 42.34
N THR A 21 28.40 -6.84 41.96
CA THR A 21 27.24 -6.37 41.21
C THR A 21 27.22 -6.88 39.77
N GLU A 22 28.38 -7.05 39.14
CA GLU A 22 28.49 -7.47 37.75
C GLU A 22 28.08 -8.94 37.61
N LEU A 23 28.65 -9.81 38.45
CA LEU A 23 28.28 -11.23 38.49
C LEU A 23 26.80 -11.42 38.87
N PHE A 24 26.30 -10.60 39.81
CA PHE A 24 24.89 -10.67 40.18
C PHE A 24 23.97 -10.25 39.02
N ASN A 25 24.31 -9.17 38.31
CA ASN A 25 23.58 -8.70 37.14
C ASN A 25 23.54 -9.80 36.06
N GLU A 26 24.68 -10.41 35.72
CA GLU A 26 24.76 -11.48 34.73
C GLU A 26 23.76 -12.60 35.05
N TYR A 27 23.72 -13.07 36.31
CA TYR A 27 22.77 -14.10 36.70
C TYR A 27 21.30 -13.64 36.68
N VAL A 28 21.02 -12.39 37.05
CA VAL A 28 19.65 -11.86 36.97
C VAL A 28 19.19 -11.77 35.51
N LEU A 29 20.04 -11.27 34.61
CA LEU A 29 19.78 -11.23 33.18
C LEU A 29 19.54 -12.63 32.61
N GLN A 30 20.40 -13.60 32.95
CA GLN A 30 20.23 -15.00 32.54
C GLN A 30 18.88 -15.57 33.00
N GLU A 31 18.47 -15.34 34.24
CA GLU A 31 17.20 -15.84 34.78
C GLU A 31 15.98 -15.16 34.12
N VAL A 32 16.04 -13.85 33.84
CA VAL A 32 15.00 -13.14 33.07
C VAL A 32 14.92 -13.69 31.64
N ASN A 33 16.06 -13.90 31.00
CA ASN A 33 16.11 -14.45 29.64
C ASN A 33 15.62 -15.90 29.57
N LYS A 34 15.90 -16.75 30.59
CA LYS A 34 15.27 -18.08 30.72
C LYS A 34 13.75 -17.99 30.79
N LEU A 35 13.19 -16.98 31.46
CA LEU A 35 11.76 -16.76 31.48
C LEU A 35 11.22 -16.32 30.11
N ARG A 36 11.94 -15.43 29.42
CA ARG A 36 11.57 -14.92 28.09
C ARG A 36 11.56 -16.02 27.02
N THR A 37 12.59 -16.87 26.99
CA THR A 37 12.62 -18.04 26.10
C THR A 37 11.42 -18.96 26.30
N ARG A 38 11.02 -19.23 27.56
CA ARG A 38 9.83 -20.04 27.86
C ARG A 38 8.52 -19.42 27.39
N ASN A 39 8.47 -18.08 27.32
CA ASN A 39 7.31 -17.33 26.80
C ASN A 39 7.42 -17.04 25.30
N ARG A 40 8.46 -17.53 24.61
CA ARG A 40 8.69 -17.33 23.18
C ARG A 40 8.86 -15.86 22.76
N VAL A 41 9.38 -15.04 23.67
CA VAL A 41 9.71 -13.63 23.40
C VAL A 41 11.24 -13.46 23.28
N GLY A 42 11.68 -12.44 22.52
CA GLY A 42 13.10 -12.21 22.23
C GLY A 42 13.93 -11.97 23.49
N LEU A 43 15.24 -12.27 23.48
CA LEU A 43 16.11 -12.06 24.64
C LEU A 43 16.34 -10.56 24.88
N LEU A 44 16.58 -10.19 26.13
CA LEU A 44 17.08 -8.87 26.51
C LEU A 44 18.60 -8.86 26.42
N THR A 45 19.14 -7.72 25.99
CA THR A 45 20.58 -7.40 26.04
C THR A 45 20.81 -6.27 27.03
N GLU A 46 21.98 -6.24 27.65
CA GLU A 46 22.35 -5.10 28.49
C GLU A 46 22.36 -3.81 27.69
N ASP A 47 21.79 -2.76 28.27
CA ASP A 47 21.73 -1.43 27.68
C ASP A 47 22.31 -0.40 28.63
N LYS A 48 23.56 -0.03 28.37
CA LYS A 48 24.33 0.90 29.21
C LYS A 48 23.73 2.30 29.24
N SER A 49 22.91 2.69 28.26
CA SER A 49 22.25 4.00 28.29
C SER A 49 21.21 4.10 29.42
N LEU A 50 20.78 2.98 29.99
CA LEU A 50 19.82 2.91 31.10
C LEU A 50 20.50 2.92 32.49
N ASP A 51 21.81 2.67 32.57
CA ASP A 51 22.52 2.47 33.85
C ASP A 51 22.44 3.67 34.78
N ALA A 52 22.61 4.87 34.25
CA ALA A 52 22.51 6.09 35.06
C ALA A 52 21.11 6.27 35.64
N ALA A 53 20.07 5.95 34.87
CA ALA A 53 18.68 6.06 35.32
C ALA A 53 18.30 5.00 36.36
N SER A 54 18.74 3.76 36.16
CA SER A 54 18.48 2.65 37.08
C SER A 54 19.27 2.84 38.39
N GLN A 55 20.56 3.20 38.31
CA GLN A 55 21.42 3.40 39.48
C GLN A 55 20.97 4.61 40.31
N ASP A 56 20.58 5.71 39.67
CA ASP A 56 20.00 6.88 40.34
C ASP A 56 18.78 6.48 41.18
N HIS A 57 17.94 5.60 40.67
CA HIS A 57 16.76 5.15 41.40
C HIS A 57 17.07 4.14 42.50
N ALA A 58 18.00 3.20 42.28
CA ALA A 58 18.48 2.29 43.32
C ALA A 58 19.07 3.08 44.50
N ASN A 59 19.89 4.09 44.21
CA ASN A 59 20.45 5.01 45.20
C ASN A 59 19.38 5.81 45.92
N TYR A 60 18.40 6.37 45.20
CA TYR A 60 17.28 7.10 45.79
C TYR A 60 16.49 6.23 46.78
N MET A 61 16.11 5.00 46.37
CA MET A 61 15.38 4.08 47.23
C MET A 61 16.18 3.74 48.51
N SER A 62 17.49 3.56 48.37
CA SER A 62 18.41 3.32 49.50
C SER A 62 18.53 4.52 50.43
N VAL A 63 18.74 5.72 49.89
CA VAL A 63 18.90 6.95 50.68
C VAL A 63 17.63 7.27 51.46
N GLU A 64 16.49 7.29 50.77
CA GLU A 64 15.18 7.62 51.35
C GLU A 64 14.56 6.46 52.13
N ASN A 65 15.11 5.25 51.99
CA ASN A 65 14.60 4.01 52.58
C ASN A 65 13.13 3.75 52.21
N VAL A 66 12.82 3.82 50.92
CA VAL A 66 11.48 3.61 50.35
C VAL A 66 11.51 2.61 49.19
N LEU A 67 10.41 1.88 48.99
CA LEU A 67 10.17 1.09 47.79
C LEU A 67 9.06 1.76 46.98
N SER A 68 9.43 2.56 45.99
CA SER A 68 8.51 3.31 45.14
C SER A 68 9.09 3.47 43.75
N HIS A 69 8.26 3.37 42.71
CA HIS A 69 8.64 3.67 41.32
C HIS A 69 8.85 5.17 41.05
N THR A 70 8.48 6.02 42.03
CA THR A 70 8.52 7.48 41.92
C THR A 70 9.64 8.09 42.76
N GLN A 71 10.29 9.12 42.20
CA GLN A 71 11.16 10.02 42.97
C GLN A 71 10.46 11.34 43.27
N LYS A 72 10.80 11.96 44.41
CA LYS A 72 10.40 13.34 44.74
C LYS A 72 11.19 14.38 43.93
N SER A 73 11.08 14.32 42.60
CA SER A 73 11.72 15.23 41.65
C SER A 73 10.75 15.60 40.55
N LYS A 74 10.78 16.86 40.07
CA LYS A 74 9.94 17.28 38.93
C LYS A 74 10.43 16.73 37.59
N THR A 75 11.72 16.40 37.48
CA THR A 75 12.37 15.99 36.22
C THR A 75 12.77 14.51 36.20
N LYS A 76 12.65 13.81 37.33
CA LYS A 76 13.07 12.41 37.52
C LYS A 76 11.99 11.55 38.20
N ASN A 77 10.73 11.98 38.14
CA ASN A 77 9.65 11.37 38.90
C ASN A 77 9.44 9.92 38.49
N LEU A 78 9.08 9.68 37.23
CA LEU A 78 8.78 8.37 36.67
C LEU A 78 10.04 7.70 36.08
N PRO A 79 10.04 6.37 35.86
CA PRO A 79 11.14 5.67 35.19
C PRO A 79 11.50 6.30 33.84
N PHE A 80 10.48 6.63 33.04
CA PHE A 80 10.65 7.29 31.75
C PHE A 80 11.34 8.67 31.88
N ASP A 81 10.94 9.49 32.86
CA ASP A 81 11.55 10.79 33.12
C ASP A 81 13.05 10.66 33.45
N ARG A 82 13.42 9.61 34.20
CA ARG A 82 14.82 9.34 34.56
C ARG A 82 15.65 8.96 33.34
N VAL A 83 15.15 8.06 32.50
CA VAL A 83 15.82 7.69 31.25
C VAL A 83 16.03 8.92 30.38
N LYS A 84 14.99 9.76 30.24
CA LYS A 84 15.09 11.02 29.50
C LYS A 84 16.08 12.01 30.10
N PHE A 85 16.08 12.17 31.43
CA PHE A 85 17.02 13.05 32.14
C PHE A 85 18.47 12.66 31.87
N TYR A 86 18.76 11.36 31.81
CA TYR A 86 20.07 10.82 31.49
C TYR A 86 20.31 10.61 29.98
N LYS A 87 19.49 11.24 29.12
CA LYS A 87 19.61 11.26 27.65
C LYS A 87 19.45 9.89 26.96
N GLY A 88 18.75 8.94 27.60
CA GLY A 88 18.33 7.72 26.92
C GLY A 88 17.18 8.00 25.93
N SER A 89 17.27 7.43 24.73
CA SER A 89 16.37 7.72 23.60
C SER A 89 15.43 6.55 23.30
N HIS A 90 14.64 6.13 24.28
CA HIS A 90 13.74 4.99 24.17
C HIS A 90 12.27 5.42 24.19
N GLU A 91 11.49 5.02 23.18
CA GLU A 91 10.05 5.25 23.12
C GLU A 91 9.30 4.63 24.33
N LYS A 92 9.68 3.41 24.75
CA LYS A 92 9.01 2.67 25.83
C LYS A 92 9.99 2.34 26.93
N VAL A 93 9.58 2.57 28.19
CA VAL A 93 10.36 2.25 29.40
C VAL A 93 9.48 1.54 30.42
N GLY A 94 9.99 0.47 31.01
CA GLY A 94 9.39 -0.26 32.12
C GLY A 94 10.36 -0.38 33.30
N GLU A 95 9.84 -0.67 34.48
CA GLU A 95 10.67 -0.82 35.69
C GLU A 95 10.16 -1.91 36.62
N ASN A 96 11.09 -2.69 37.15
CA ASN A 96 10.86 -3.59 38.28
C ASN A 96 11.78 -3.21 39.43
N ILE A 97 11.24 -3.13 40.65
CA ILE A 97 12.02 -2.82 41.86
C ILE A 97 11.79 -3.89 42.93
N GLN A 98 12.79 -4.10 43.80
CA GLN A 98 12.66 -5.02 44.93
C GLN A 98 13.63 -4.66 46.06
N LEU A 99 13.20 -4.85 47.31
CA LEU A 99 14.09 -4.88 48.47
C LEU A 99 14.40 -6.32 48.86
N ILE A 100 15.66 -6.60 49.15
CA ILE A 100 16.10 -7.90 49.66
C ILE A 100 16.86 -7.69 50.96
N PRO A 101 16.43 -8.27 52.10
CA PRO A 101 17.19 -8.22 53.35
C PRO A 101 18.43 -9.15 53.24
N LEU A 102 19.42 -8.70 52.49
CA LEU A 102 20.58 -9.46 52.02
C LEU A 102 21.32 -10.13 53.17
N TYR A 103 21.66 -9.38 54.22
CA TYR A 103 22.45 -9.91 55.34
C TYR A 103 21.69 -10.98 56.11
N GLN A 104 20.39 -10.76 56.36
CA GLN A 104 19.53 -11.76 57.00
C GLN A 104 19.45 -13.03 56.16
N LYS A 105 19.40 -12.89 54.84
CA LYS A 105 19.27 -13.99 53.88
C LYS A 105 20.57 -14.81 53.79
N VAL A 106 21.73 -14.15 53.78
CA VAL A 106 23.05 -14.80 53.85
C VAL A 106 23.23 -15.51 55.20
N ALA A 107 22.89 -14.85 56.32
CA ALA A 107 22.94 -15.45 57.65
C ALA A 107 22.04 -16.70 57.78
N LYS A 108 20.77 -16.61 57.33
CA LYS A 108 19.82 -17.75 57.32
C LYS A 108 20.32 -18.92 56.47
N SER A 109 21.09 -18.64 55.41
CA SER A 109 21.70 -19.67 54.57
C SER A 109 22.95 -20.32 55.18
N LYS A 110 23.38 -19.89 56.38
CA LYS A 110 24.67 -20.27 56.99
C LYS A 110 25.85 -19.98 56.06
N GLY A 111 25.82 -18.84 55.36
CA GLY A 111 26.86 -18.43 54.41
C GLY A 111 26.86 -19.19 53.08
N ARG A 112 25.85 -20.01 52.77
CA ARG A 112 25.76 -20.83 51.54
C ARG A 112 24.91 -20.19 50.43
N MET A 113 24.59 -18.91 50.55
CA MET A 113 23.87 -18.17 49.51
C MET A 113 24.83 -17.84 48.37
N THR A 114 24.53 -18.28 47.16
CA THR A 114 25.27 -17.91 45.95
C THR A 114 24.58 -16.78 45.20
N TYR A 115 25.34 -16.03 44.39
CA TYR A 115 24.76 -14.98 43.52
C TYR A 115 23.68 -15.54 42.60
N GLN A 116 23.93 -16.70 41.99
CA GLN A 116 22.96 -17.39 41.13
C GLN A 116 21.66 -17.73 41.87
N LYS A 117 21.75 -18.24 43.11
CA LYS A 117 20.55 -18.56 43.91
C LYS A 117 19.80 -17.29 44.29
N LEU A 118 20.51 -16.23 44.66
CA LEU A 118 19.93 -14.93 44.98
C LEU A 118 19.17 -14.37 43.77
N ALA A 119 19.75 -14.46 42.57
CA ALA A 119 19.18 -13.94 41.33
C ALA A 119 17.90 -14.70 40.95
N LYS A 120 17.96 -16.05 41.02
CA LYS A 120 16.80 -16.91 40.80
C LYS A 120 15.64 -16.59 41.74
N GLU A 121 15.92 -16.36 43.02
CA GLU A 121 14.88 -16.01 43.99
C GLU A 121 14.30 -14.61 43.74
N MET A 122 15.11 -13.64 43.32
CA MET A 122 14.68 -12.30 42.92
C MET A 122 13.74 -12.34 41.71
N VAL A 123 14.14 -12.99 40.63
CA VAL A 123 13.31 -13.14 39.42
C VAL A 123 12.03 -13.94 39.71
N ALA A 124 12.10 -14.96 40.57
CA ALA A 124 10.92 -15.70 41.00
C ALA A 124 9.91 -14.84 41.78
N ASN A 125 10.38 -13.84 42.53
CA ASN A 125 9.51 -12.89 43.21
C ASN A 125 8.86 -11.91 42.23
N TRP A 126 9.61 -11.38 41.27
CA TRP A 126 9.03 -10.57 40.19
C TRP A 126 8.00 -11.34 39.38
N LYS A 127 8.22 -12.64 39.10
CA LYS A 127 7.25 -13.49 38.41
C LYS A 127 5.89 -13.59 39.12
N LYS A 128 5.87 -13.49 40.46
CA LYS A 128 4.64 -13.53 41.25
C LYS A 128 3.86 -12.21 41.24
N SER A 129 4.49 -11.11 40.82
CA SER A 129 3.84 -9.81 40.66
C SER A 129 3.34 -9.64 39.23
N SER A 130 2.05 -9.35 39.07
CA SER A 130 1.45 -9.18 37.74
C SER A 130 2.10 -8.05 36.93
N GLY A 131 2.45 -6.94 37.59
CA GLY A 131 3.14 -5.81 36.95
C GLY A 131 4.57 -6.16 36.53
N HIS A 132 5.36 -6.73 37.44
CA HIS A 132 6.75 -7.06 37.14
C HIS A 132 6.86 -8.18 36.09
N TYR A 133 5.97 -9.17 36.17
CA TYR A 133 5.87 -10.23 35.17
C TYR A 133 5.61 -9.66 33.78
N LYS A 134 4.62 -8.77 33.63
CA LYS A 134 4.29 -8.12 32.35
C LYS A 134 5.50 -7.40 31.75
N ASN A 135 6.27 -6.68 32.57
CA ASN A 135 7.50 -6.03 32.11
C ASN A 135 8.53 -7.05 31.59
N MET A 136 8.81 -8.12 32.34
CA MET A 136 9.82 -9.11 31.95
C MET A 136 9.49 -9.86 30.66
N ILE A 137 8.20 -10.04 30.34
CA ILE A 137 7.77 -10.76 29.12
C ILE A 137 7.28 -9.82 28.00
N ASN A 138 7.42 -8.50 28.14
CA ASN A 138 7.01 -7.57 27.09
C ASN A 138 7.94 -7.72 25.87
N GLU A 139 7.36 -7.97 24.70
CA GLU A 139 8.07 -8.13 23.42
C GLU A 139 8.69 -6.82 22.92
N ASP A 140 8.11 -5.68 23.29
CA ASP A 140 8.62 -4.35 22.95
C ASP A 140 9.99 -4.06 23.56
N PHE A 141 10.32 -4.72 24.68
CA PHE A 141 11.57 -4.49 25.39
C PHE A 141 12.68 -5.39 24.85
N VAL A 142 13.80 -4.76 24.49
CA VAL A 142 15.02 -5.40 24.01
C VAL A 142 16.24 -5.06 24.87
N GLY A 143 16.23 -3.89 25.51
CA GLY A 143 17.30 -3.42 26.40
C GLY A 143 16.92 -3.57 27.87
N VAL A 144 17.91 -3.82 28.72
CA VAL A 144 17.75 -3.87 30.17
C VAL A 144 18.99 -3.39 30.90
N SER A 145 18.79 -2.75 32.05
CA SER A 145 19.83 -2.46 33.03
C SER A 145 19.38 -2.91 34.41
N HIS A 146 20.27 -3.58 35.14
CA HIS A 146 20.06 -3.97 36.53
C HIS A 146 21.12 -3.31 37.40
N THR A 147 20.67 -2.53 38.37
CA THR A 147 21.55 -1.81 39.27
C THR A 147 21.08 -1.94 40.71
N TYR A 148 22.02 -1.69 41.62
CA TYR A 148 21.88 -2.07 43.01
C TYR A 148 22.46 -1.01 43.94
N ALA A 149 21.86 -0.87 45.12
CA ALA A 149 22.44 -0.14 46.24
C ALA A 149 22.29 -0.96 47.52
N ILE A 150 23.30 -0.96 48.39
CA ILE A 150 23.26 -1.66 49.68
C ILE A 150 23.30 -0.64 50.81
N LYS A 151 22.35 -0.74 51.75
CA LYS A 151 22.35 0.06 52.98
C LYS A 151 21.74 -0.73 54.12
N ASN A 152 22.40 -0.72 55.28
CA ASN A 152 21.97 -1.41 56.50
C ASN A 152 21.62 -2.90 56.26
N GLY A 153 22.40 -3.58 55.43
CA GLY A 153 22.21 -4.99 55.11
C GLY A 153 21.02 -5.32 54.20
N VAL A 154 20.38 -4.30 53.61
CA VAL A 154 19.32 -4.40 52.61
C VAL A 154 19.87 -4.05 51.23
N LEU A 155 19.59 -4.90 50.25
CA LEU A 155 19.88 -4.68 48.83
C LEU A 155 18.63 -4.09 48.17
N PHE A 156 18.80 -2.91 47.58
CA PHE A 156 17.81 -2.18 46.81
C PHE A 156 18.07 -2.45 45.34
N CYS A 157 17.17 -3.18 44.68
CA CYS A 157 17.32 -3.58 43.30
C CYS A 157 16.44 -2.73 42.38
N CYS A 158 17.01 -2.22 41.29
CA CYS A 158 16.28 -1.56 40.21
C CYS A 158 16.60 -2.26 38.89
N GLN A 159 15.56 -2.70 38.17
CA GLN A 159 15.65 -3.16 36.79
C GLN A 159 14.86 -2.19 35.92
N VAL A 160 15.54 -1.54 34.98
CA VAL A 160 14.91 -0.71 33.95
C VAL A 160 14.95 -1.49 32.64
N LEU A 161 13.80 -1.62 31.98
CA LEU A 161 13.68 -2.24 30.66
C LEU A 161 13.25 -1.19 29.65
N ALA A 162 13.74 -1.28 28.42
CA ALA A 162 13.38 -0.32 27.38
C ALA A 162 13.27 -0.95 25.99
N SER A 163 12.53 -0.25 25.10
CA SER A 163 12.55 -0.54 23.67
C SER A 163 13.91 -0.24 23.07
N LYS A 164 14.11 -0.59 21.79
CA LYS A 164 15.37 -0.28 21.10
C LYS A 164 15.59 1.25 21.12
N PRO A 165 16.78 1.76 21.47
CA PRO A 165 17.03 3.19 21.43
C PRO A 165 17.02 3.69 19.99
N PHE A 166 16.51 4.90 19.81
CA PHE A 166 16.82 5.69 18.62
C PHE A 166 18.28 6.13 18.67
N ILE A 167 19.01 5.85 17.60
CA ILE A 167 20.41 6.23 17.42
C ILE A 167 20.47 7.18 16.23
N GLU A 168 20.91 8.42 16.48
CA GLU A 168 21.17 9.41 15.42
C GLU A 168 22.49 9.05 14.72
N SER A 169 22.43 8.15 13.73
CA SER A 169 23.61 7.60 13.03
C SER A 169 24.07 8.43 11.82
N TYR A 170 23.21 9.32 11.31
CA TYR A 170 23.49 10.12 10.12
C TYR A 170 23.85 11.57 10.47
N SER A 171 24.76 12.15 9.69
CA SER A 171 25.11 13.57 9.78
C SER A 171 23.98 14.43 9.22
N PHE A 172 23.59 15.47 9.97
CA PHE A 172 22.61 16.48 9.57
C PHE A 172 22.66 17.68 10.53
N GLU A 173 22.07 18.80 10.13
CA GLU A 173 21.83 19.94 11.01
C GLU A 173 20.50 19.73 11.75
N LYS A 174 20.59 19.51 13.07
CA LYS A 174 19.42 19.29 13.93
C LYS A 174 18.72 20.60 14.26
N GLY A 175 17.39 20.61 14.17
CA GLY A 175 16.57 21.78 14.52
C GLY A 175 16.63 22.15 16.00
N GLU A 176 16.28 23.40 16.32
CA GLU A 176 16.26 23.91 17.69
C GLU A 176 15.17 23.24 18.55
N GLU A 177 15.51 22.84 19.79
CA GLU A 177 14.55 22.14 20.65
C GLU A 177 13.28 22.95 20.95
N LEU A 178 12.13 22.33 20.73
CA LEU A 178 10.84 22.91 21.10
C LEU A 178 10.51 22.69 22.57
N PHE A 179 10.09 23.78 23.23
CA PHE A 179 9.52 23.70 24.56
C PHE A 179 8.11 23.10 24.54
N VAL A 180 7.98 21.82 24.88
CA VAL A 180 6.69 21.13 24.95
C VAL A 180 6.43 20.59 26.34
N LYS A 181 5.24 20.87 26.89
CA LYS A 181 4.80 20.37 28.19
C LYS A 181 4.18 18.99 28.04
N GLU A 182 4.64 18.06 28.87
CA GLU A 182 4.07 16.74 29.01
C GLU A 182 2.68 16.78 29.68
N LYS A 183 1.65 17.09 28.88
CA LYS A 183 0.27 17.27 29.33
C LYS A 183 -0.69 16.82 28.24
N ASN A 184 -1.87 16.36 28.66
CA ASN A 184 -2.98 16.04 27.77
C ASN A 184 -3.27 17.17 26.75
N PRO A 185 -3.62 16.82 25.49
CA PRO A 185 -3.92 17.78 24.43
C PRO A 185 -4.91 18.86 24.88
N CYS A 186 -4.62 20.12 24.53
CA CYS A 186 -5.47 21.25 24.90
C CYS A 186 -6.79 21.28 24.12
N TYR A 187 -7.74 22.11 24.54
CA TYR A 187 -9.02 22.30 23.83
C TYR A 187 -8.83 22.63 22.34
N ASN A 188 -7.87 23.50 22.02
CA ASN A 188 -7.59 23.87 20.63
C ASN A 188 -7.02 22.70 19.82
N CYS A 189 -6.18 21.84 20.41
CA CYS A 189 -5.73 20.59 19.80
C CYS A 189 -6.92 19.71 19.40
N ARG A 190 -7.85 19.46 20.35
CA ARG A 190 -9.03 18.63 20.10
C ARG A 190 -9.92 19.22 19.01
N LYS A 191 -10.06 20.56 18.97
CA LYS A 191 -10.85 21.27 17.98
C LYS A 191 -10.24 21.19 16.58
N VAL A 192 -8.93 21.40 16.44
CA VAL A 192 -8.26 21.30 15.13
C VAL A 192 -8.23 19.85 14.65
N LYS A 193 -7.96 18.88 15.52
CA LYS A 193 -7.97 17.44 15.20
C LYS A 193 -9.33 17.01 14.63
N LYS A 194 -10.43 17.43 15.26
CA LYS A 194 -11.80 17.19 14.74
C LYS A 194 -12.07 17.85 13.38
N ARG A 195 -11.39 18.95 13.04
CA ARG A 195 -11.54 19.63 11.75
C ARG A 195 -10.73 18.92 10.66
N ILE A 196 -9.53 18.46 10.99
CA ILE A 196 -8.71 17.64 10.09
C ILE A 196 -9.47 16.37 9.71
N TYR A 197 -10.04 15.64 10.68
CA TYR A 197 -10.87 14.45 10.41
C TYR A 197 -12.18 14.70 9.64
N LYS A 198 -12.54 15.95 9.37
CA LYS A 198 -13.72 16.32 8.59
C LYS A 198 -13.35 17.00 7.28
N ASP A 199 -12.07 16.96 6.90
CA ASP A 199 -11.50 17.65 5.73
C ASP A 199 -11.80 19.15 5.74
N GLN A 200 -11.83 19.74 6.94
CA GLN A 200 -12.01 21.17 7.16
C GLN A 200 -10.71 21.86 7.57
N ALA A 201 -9.60 21.15 7.69
CA ALA A 201 -8.26 21.67 7.92
C ALA A 201 -7.25 20.61 7.45
N HIS A 202 -6.05 21.01 7.05
CA HIS A 202 -4.94 20.07 6.83
C HIS A 202 -3.64 20.72 7.28
N MET A 203 -2.68 19.89 7.73
CA MET A 203 -1.41 20.39 8.26
C MET A 203 -0.46 20.88 7.17
N GLY A 204 -0.76 20.64 5.90
CA GLY A 204 0.15 20.83 4.76
C GLY A 204 0.63 19.48 4.24
N TRP A 205 1.59 19.53 3.32
CA TRP A 205 2.37 18.40 2.83
C TRP A 205 3.84 18.83 2.69
N TYR A 206 4.68 17.95 2.16
CA TYR A 206 6.10 18.23 1.98
C TYR A 206 6.56 17.93 0.57
N SER A 207 7.69 18.52 0.20
CA SER A 207 8.52 18.07 -0.91
C SER A 207 9.97 18.01 -0.49
N VAL A 208 10.74 17.17 -1.18
CA VAL A 208 12.19 17.06 -1.00
C VAL A 208 12.86 17.38 -2.32
N SER A 209 13.83 18.29 -2.31
CA SER A 209 14.60 18.67 -3.49
C SER A 209 16.04 18.97 -3.09
N ASN A 210 17.02 18.30 -3.70
CA ASN A 210 18.44 18.42 -3.37
C ASN A 210 18.70 18.34 -1.85
N ASP A 211 18.21 17.27 -1.23
CA ASP A 211 18.23 17.02 0.22
C ASP A 211 17.47 18.04 1.10
N SER A 212 16.95 19.12 0.52
CA SER A 212 16.21 20.15 1.24
C SER A 212 14.75 19.74 1.41
N ILE A 213 14.25 19.84 2.64
CA ILE A 213 12.86 19.58 2.99
C ILE A 213 12.09 20.89 2.96
N TYR A 214 11.00 20.90 2.20
CA TYR A 214 10.09 22.03 2.10
C TYR A 214 8.72 21.66 2.66
N TYR A 215 8.17 22.58 3.45
CA TYR A 215 6.78 22.56 3.89
C TYR A 215 5.91 23.28 2.85
N LEU A 216 4.85 22.62 2.40
CA LEU A 216 3.91 23.14 1.43
C LEU A 216 2.51 23.19 2.04
N ASN A 217 1.80 24.31 1.90
CA ASN A 217 0.42 24.41 2.37
C ASN A 217 -0.38 25.49 1.61
N SER A 218 -1.71 25.34 1.57
CA SER A 218 -2.64 26.37 1.10
C SER A 218 -3.46 26.92 2.26
N ASP A 219 -3.74 28.23 2.23
CA ASP A 219 -4.72 28.81 3.17
C ASP A 219 -6.17 28.46 2.77
N TYR A 220 -6.38 27.97 1.54
CA TYR A 220 -7.68 27.60 1.01
C TYR A 220 -8.01 26.14 1.33
N ILE A 221 -9.21 25.91 1.87
CA ILE A 221 -9.77 24.58 2.05
C ILE A 221 -11.28 24.61 1.75
N GLY A 222 -11.73 23.80 0.79
CA GLY A 222 -13.11 23.82 0.29
C GLY A 222 -13.57 25.22 -0.11
N GLY A 223 -12.75 25.92 -0.91
CA GLY A 223 -13.00 27.29 -1.38
C GLY A 223 -12.89 28.40 -0.33
N LYS A 224 -12.48 28.11 0.91
CA LYS A 224 -12.42 29.10 2.01
C LYS A 224 -10.99 29.36 2.49
N LYS A 225 -10.56 30.63 2.47
CA LYS A 225 -9.27 31.10 2.99
C LYS A 225 -9.23 31.18 4.52
N ASN A 226 -8.90 30.08 5.20
CA ASN A 226 -8.81 30.04 6.67
C ASN A 226 -8.01 28.86 7.25
N ASN A 227 -7.28 28.08 6.45
CA ASN A 227 -6.54 26.92 6.92
C ASN A 227 -5.41 27.33 7.88
N PHE A 228 -4.61 28.34 7.55
CA PHE A 228 -3.49 28.80 8.38
C PHE A 228 -3.96 29.30 9.74
N LYS A 229 -5.11 29.99 9.79
CA LYS A 229 -5.74 30.39 11.05
C LYS A 229 -6.12 29.16 11.90
N LYS A 230 -6.56 28.06 11.30
CA LYS A 230 -6.90 26.82 12.04
C LYS A 230 -5.63 26.15 12.58
N ILE A 231 -4.57 26.06 11.76
CA ILE A 231 -3.33 25.36 12.08
C ILE A 231 -2.41 26.15 13.02
N PHE A 232 -2.14 27.44 12.76
CA PHE A 232 -1.12 28.19 13.50
C PHE A 232 -1.67 29.07 14.66
N SER A 233 -2.99 29.18 14.81
CA SER A 233 -3.57 29.90 15.95
C SER A 233 -3.29 29.21 17.29
N ALA A 234 -3.37 30.01 18.38
CA ALA A 234 -3.12 29.57 19.75
C ALA A 234 -1.71 28.99 19.96
N ARG A 235 -0.69 29.66 19.38
CA ARG A 235 0.71 29.19 19.34
C ARG A 235 0.78 27.79 18.73
N GLY A 236 0.21 27.65 17.53
CA GLY A 236 0.30 26.42 16.75
C GLY A 236 1.66 26.35 16.08
N VAL A 237 2.30 25.20 16.20
CA VAL A 237 3.60 24.88 15.64
C VAL A 237 3.48 23.52 14.96
N ILE A 238 4.12 23.36 13.80
CA ILE A 238 4.30 22.08 13.12
C ILE A 238 5.78 21.72 13.23
N ALA A 239 6.10 20.77 14.11
CA ALA A 239 7.42 20.18 14.18
C ALA A 239 7.58 19.19 13.02
N VAL A 240 8.75 19.18 12.40
CA VAL A 240 9.07 18.36 11.24
C VAL A 240 10.23 17.44 11.58
N ASP A 241 10.02 16.15 11.36
CA ASP A 241 11.04 15.13 11.52
C ASP A 241 11.07 14.16 10.34
N VAL A 242 12.15 13.40 10.24
CA VAL A 242 12.33 12.39 9.21
C VAL A 242 12.49 11.02 9.85
N ILE A 243 11.69 10.07 9.38
CA ILE A 243 11.75 8.67 9.78
C ILE A 243 12.43 7.88 8.67
N HIS A 244 13.49 7.14 8.99
CA HIS A 244 14.19 6.26 8.05
C HIS A 244 13.82 4.80 8.28
N GLN A 245 13.91 3.97 7.24
CA GLN A 245 13.56 2.55 7.32
C GLN A 245 14.34 1.81 8.42
N GLU A 246 15.60 2.17 8.71
CA GLU A 246 16.42 1.51 9.73
C GLU A 246 15.86 1.61 11.15
N GLN A 247 14.93 2.54 11.38
CA GLN A 247 14.25 2.67 12.66
C GLN A 247 13.25 1.53 12.90
N PHE A 248 12.89 0.74 11.88
CA PHE A 248 11.99 -0.41 12.03
C PHE A 248 12.78 -1.73 11.94
N ASP A 249 12.58 -2.63 12.90
CA ASP A 249 13.03 -4.00 12.74
C ASP A 249 12.10 -4.81 11.82
N CYS A 250 12.48 -6.04 11.46
CA CYS A 250 11.66 -6.90 10.59
C CYS A 250 10.37 -7.43 11.26
N LYS A 251 10.14 -7.11 12.53
CA LYS A 251 8.90 -7.38 13.26
C LYS A 251 8.02 -6.14 13.37
N GLY A 252 8.44 -5.02 12.78
CA GLY A 252 7.74 -3.75 12.81
C GLY A 252 7.87 -2.99 14.12
N ASN A 253 8.82 -3.35 14.99
CA ASN A 253 9.08 -2.58 16.19
C ASN A 253 9.90 -1.33 15.84
N PRO A 254 9.39 -0.13 16.16
CA PRO A 254 10.12 1.10 15.91
C PRO A 254 11.19 1.36 16.97
N SER A 255 12.23 2.08 16.56
CA SER A 255 13.28 2.66 17.39
C SER A 255 13.12 4.17 17.35
N PHE A 256 12.04 4.66 17.95
CA PHE A 256 11.70 6.09 17.97
C PHE A 256 12.32 6.81 19.18
N HIS A 257 12.60 8.09 18.97
CA HIS A 257 13.02 9.02 20.01
C HIS A 257 11.88 9.21 21.02
N ASN A 258 12.23 9.50 22.27
CA ASN A 258 11.28 9.73 23.36
C ASN A 258 10.74 11.19 23.44
N SER A 259 10.76 11.91 22.30
CA SER A 259 10.36 13.31 22.26
C SER A 259 8.83 13.44 22.26
N LEU A 260 8.33 14.61 22.66
CA LEU A 260 6.89 14.90 22.66
C LEU A 260 6.39 15.50 21.33
N TYR A 261 7.29 15.71 20.37
CA TYR A 261 7.02 16.42 19.13
C TYR A 261 7.80 15.90 17.91
N TYR A 262 8.53 14.77 18.04
CA TYR A 262 9.15 14.05 16.93
C TYR A 262 9.47 12.61 17.35
N ASP A 263 9.62 11.71 16.38
CA ASP A 263 10.01 10.31 16.57
C ASP A 263 11.38 9.97 15.96
N GLY A 264 11.80 10.67 14.90
CA GLY A 264 13.07 10.40 14.22
C GLY A 264 14.04 11.57 14.27
N TYR A 265 14.63 11.87 13.12
CA TYR A 265 15.60 12.94 12.94
C TYR A 265 14.87 14.29 12.91
N TYR A 266 15.01 15.08 13.98
CA TYR A 266 14.30 16.34 14.13
C TYR A 266 14.91 17.46 13.28
N ILE A 267 14.20 17.90 12.25
CA ILE A 267 14.70 18.84 11.24
C ILE A 267 14.45 20.29 11.65
N GLY A 268 13.26 20.59 12.17
CA GLY A 268 12.89 21.96 12.53
C GLY A 268 11.40 22.12 12.76
N ASP A 269 10.93 23.36 12.75
CA ASP A 269 9.52 23.65 12.95
C ASP A 269 9.00 24.84 12.14
N ILE A 270 7.70 24.80 11.87
CA ILE A 270 6.96 25.86 11.19
C ILE A 270 6.02 26.53 12.17
N THR A 271 6.15 27.85 12.28
CA THR A 271 5.29 28.71 13.07
C THR A 271 4.46 29.62 12.17
N LYS A 272 3.56 30.43 12.77
CA LYS A 272 2.87 31.48 12.02
C LYS A 272 3.86 32.49 11.40
N GLN A 273 5.01 32.72 12.02
CA GLN A 273 6.00 33.69 11.55
C GLN A 273 6.76 33.16 10.33
N SER A 274 7.04 31.86 10.31
CA SER A 274 7.69 31.17 9.18
C SER A 274 6.93 31.35 7.87
N LEU A 275 5.61 31.59 7.91
CA LEU A 275 4.79 31.87 6.71
C LEU A 275 5.16 33.17 5.99
N ASN A 276 5.99 34.03 6.60
CA ASN A 276 6.49 35.24 5.95
C ASN A 276 7.69 34.96 5.02
N ASP A 277 8.34 33.81 5.17
CA ASP A 277 9.51 33.39 4.40
C ASP A 277 9.09 32.52 3.20
N ASP A 278 7.96 32.86 2.59
CA ASP A 278 7.36 32.13 1.49
C ASP A 278 8.21 32.18 0.22
N LEU A 279 8.54 31.00 -0.30
CA LEU A 279 9.32 30.81 -1.51
C LEU A 279 8.43 30.50 -2.73
N ASP A 280 7.11 30.32 -2.56
CA ASP A 280 6.21 30.01 -3.66
C ASP A 280 5.80 31.31 -4.39
N PRO A 281 5.89 31.37 -5.73
CA PRO A 281 5.42 32.53 -6.48
C PRO A 281 3.88 32.64 -6.51
N SER A 282 3.16 31.55 -6.22
CA SER A 282 1.69 31.53 -6.25
C SER A 282 1.07 32.17 -5.01
N PRO A 283 0.05 33.05 -5.17
CA PRO A 283 -0.63 33.66 -4.02
C PRO A 283 -1.56 32.69 -3.24
N THR A 284 -1.75 31.46 -3.74
CA THR A 284 -2.64 30.44 -3.14
C THR A 284 -1.89 29.37 -2.37
N MET A 285 -0.57 29.31 -2.51
CA MET A 285 0.31 28.31 -1.94
C MET A 285 1.39 29.00 -1.11
N VAL A 286 1.92 28.29 -0.14
CA VAL A 286 3.09 28.69 0.63
C VAL A 286 4.10 27.55 0.57
N LYS A 287 5.37 27.89 0.31
CA LYS A 287 6.51 26.97 0.31
C LYS A 287 7.58 27.48 1.26
N ILE A 288 7.77 26.81 2.39
CA ILE A 288 8.76 27.19 3.42
C ILE A 288 9.89 26.17 3.44
N TYR A 289 11.14 26.63 3.39
CA TYR A 289 12.29 25.78 3.67
C TYR A 289 12.35 25.43 5.16
N VAL A 290 12.46 24.14 5.48
CA VAL A 290 12.48 23.63 6.86
C VAL A 290 13.90 23.32 7.32
N GLY A 291 14.68 22.64 6.47
CA GLY A 291 16.01 22.14 6.81
C GLY A 291 16.45 21.06 5.82
N GLN A 292 17.64 20.49 6.04
CA GLN A 292 18.16 19.40 5.22
C GLN A 292 17.79 18.04 5.83
N LYS A 293 17.46 17.06 4.99
CA LYS A 293 17.34 15.67 5.43
C LYS A 293 18.71 15.14 5.89
N PRO A 294 18.75 14.12 6.76
CA PRO A 294 19.99 13.42 7.01
C PRO A 294 20.58 12.76 5.77
N ALA A 295 21.89 12.50 5.83
CA ALA A 295 22.68 11.94 4.75
C ALA A 295 22.40 10.44 4.48
N PHE A 296 21.12 10.07 4.31
CA PHE A 296 20.71 8.74 3.87
C PHE A 296 21.23 8.45 2.47
N ALA A 297 21.72 7.23 2.25
CA ALA A 297 22.14 6.77 0.94
C ALA A 297 20.95 6.38 0.04
N ASP A 298 19.84 6.00 0.66
CA ASP A 298 18.61 5.57 -0.01
C ASP A 298 17.48 6.60 0.10
N THR A 299 16.35 6.29 -0.54
CA THR A 299 15.13 7.10 -0.52
C THR A 299 14.03 6.54 0.38
N PHE A 300 14.30 5.50 1.16
CA PHE A 300 13.37 4.83 2.07
C PHE A 300 13.30 5.59 3.39
N PHE A 301 12.69 6.77 3.32
CA PHE A 301 12.39 7.58 4.47
C PHE A 301 11.03 8.25 4.29
N GLN A 302 10.59 8.97 5.31
CA GLN A 302 9.35 9.71 5.29
C GLN A 302 9.48 10.97 6.15
N VAL A 303 8.91 12.07 5.66
CA VAL A 303 8.80 13.31 6.44
C VAL A 303 7.49 13.32 7.22
N ASP A 304 7.56 13.66 8.50
CA ASP A 304 6.43 13.71 9.41
C ASP A 304 6.18 15.08 9.99
N PHE A 305 4.91 15.39 10.19
CA PHE A 305 4.42 16.66 10.74
C PHE A 305 3.74 16.43 12.09
N ASN A 306 4.37 16.89 13.16
CA ASN A 306 3.85 16.78 14.52
C ASN A 306 3.34 18.14 14.99
N MET A 307 2.06 18.22 15.33
CA MET A 307 1.44 19.48 15.71
C MET A 307 1.48 19.70 17.22
N VAL A 308 1.93 20.89 17.61
CA VAL A 308 1.92 21.40 18.99
C VAL A 308 1.01 22.64 19.06
N LYS A 309 0.18 22.76 20.10
CA LYS A 309 -0.56 24.02 20.40
C LYS A 309 -0.52 24.34 21.88
N ARG A 310 -0.26 25.61 22.19
CA ARG A 310 -0.11 26.10 23.57
C ARG A 310 0.92 25.28 24.37
N TRP A 311 2.03 24.92 23.72
CA TRP A 311 3.12 24.12 24.32
C TRP A 311 2.65 22.74 24.78
N LYS A 312 1.70 22.12 24.09
CA LYS A 312 1.23 20.76 24.37
C LYS A 312 1.15 19.96 23.07
N PRO A 313 1.46 18.67 23.10
CA PRO A 313 1.28 17.80 21.94
C PRO A 313 -0.20 17.77 21.53
N CYS A 314 -0.48 17.83 20.23
CA CYS A 314 -1.83 17.82 19.69
C CYS A 314 -2.11 16.61 18.81
N LEU A 315 -1.34 16.49 17.74
CA LEU A 315 -1.46 15.45 16.73
C LEU A 315 -0.04 15.00 16.43
N HIS A 316 0.14 13.69 16.50
CA HIS A 316 1.39 13.01 16.21
C HIS A 316 1.15 12.18 14.96
N GLY A 317 2.06 12.25 14.01
CA GLY A 317 1.97 11.45 12.79
C GLY A 317 1.45 12.17 11.54
N MET A 318 1.30 11.34 10.52
CA MET A 318 1.83 11.58 9.19
C MET A 318 0.90 12.40 8.29
N THR A 319 1.49 13.03 7.28
CA THR A 319 0.78 13.45 6.07
C THR A 319 1.43 12.74 4.89
N ILE A 320 0.91 11.57 4.50
CA ILE A 320 1.14 11.09 3.13
C ILE A 320 0.22 11.93 2.25
N TYR A 321 0.81 12.60 1.27
CA TYR A 321 0.02 13.17 0.19
C TYR A 321 -0.06 12.12 -0.91
N VAL A 322 -1.28 11.73 -1.28
CA VAL A 322 -1.48 10.71 -2.32
C VAL A 322 -1.41 11.37 -3.69
N ASN A 323 -0.24 11.34 -4.32
CA ASN A 323 -0.09 11.77 -5.70
C ASN A 323 -0.70 10.73 -6.67
N PRO A 324 -1.36 11.16 -7.76
CA PRO A 324 -1.73 10.26 -8.85
C PRO A 324 -0.48 9.67 -9.49
N ASP A 325 -0.59 8.42 -9.93
CA ASP A 325 0.42 7.74 -10.73
C ASP A 325 -0.18 7.62 -12.14
N PHE A 326 0.17 8.56 -13.01
CA PHE A 326 -0.46 8.69 -14.32
C PHE A 326 -0.04 7.54 -15.23
N LEU A 327 -0.95 7.07 -16.08
CA LEU A 327 -0.56 6.23 -17.21
C LEU A 327 0.10 7.11 -18.25
N GLU A 328 1.24 6.67 -18.75
CA GLU A 328 1.83 7.19 -19.98
C GLU A 328 1.09 6.59 -21.20
N PRO A 329 1.15 7.23 -22.38
CA PRO A 329 0.50 6.72 -23.59
C PRO A 329 0.84 5.24 -23.87
N GLU A 330 2.11 4.87 -23.76
CA GLU A 330 2.64 3.52 -23.97
C GLU A 330 2.17 2.48 -22.95
N GLU A 331 1.73 2.91 -21.77
CA GLU A 331 1.13 2.01 -20.77
C GLU A 331 -0.37 1.81 -20.99
N TYR A 332 -1.03 2.77 -21.64
CA TYR A 332 -2.42 2.64 -22.03
C TYR A 332 -2.56 1.83 -23.32
N PHE A 333 -1.77 2.15 -24.34
CA PHE A 333 -1.76 1.48 -25.63
C PHE A 333 -0.68 0.40 -25.65
N GLU A 334 -1.09 -0.88 -25.72
CA GLU A 334 -0.17 -2.02 -25.62
C GLU A 334 -0.14 -2.84 -26.92
N ILE A 335 1.04 -3.38 -27.21
CA ILE A 335 1.23 -4.46 -28.17
C ILE A 335 1.03 -5.79 -27.41
N PRO A 336 0.16 -6.71 -27.88
CA PRO A 336 0.05 -8.04 -27.27
C PRO A 336 1.42 -8.73 -27.20
N GLU A 337 1.69 -9.52 -26.15
CA GLU A 337 2.96 -10.24 -25.99
C GLU A 337 2.79 -11.75 -26.30
N PRO A 338 3.27 -12.25 -27.45
CA PRO A 338 3.29 -13.67 -27.75
C PRO A 338 4.32 -14.43 -26.94
N GLN A 339 4.07 -15.71 -26.68
CA GLN A 339 5.03 -16.61 -26.03
C GLN A 339 5.82 -17.39 -27.07
N VAL A 340 7.14 -17.48 -26.91
CA VAL A 340 7.98 -18.35 -27.76
C VAL A 340 8.33 -19.62 -26.99
N LEU A 341 7.89 -20.78 -27.48
CA LEU A 341 8.13 -22.08 -26.82
C LEU A 341 8.53 -23.13 -27.87
N ASN A 342 9.65 -23.83 -27.65
CA ASN A 342 10.10 -24.96 -28.48
C ASN A 342 10.08 -24.67 -30.00
N LYS A 343 10.56 -23.48 -30.41
CA LYS A 343 10.52 -23.00 -31.81
C LYS A 343 9.11 -22.81 -32.37
N ASN A 344 8.12 -22.56 -31.53
CA ASN A 344 6.80 -22.09 -31.95
C ASN A 344 6.51 -20.73 -31.30
N ILE A 345 5.87 -19.84 -32.07
CA ILE A 345 5.16 -18.68 -31.54
C ILE A 345 3.80 -19.18 -31.09
N ILE A 346 3.47 -18.91 -29.83
CA ILE A 346 2.19 -19.23 -29.20
C ILE A 346 1.55 -17.90 -28.81
N ILE A 347 0.48 -17.55 -29.50
CA ILE A 347 -0.31 -16.37 -29.18
C ILE A 347 -1.47 -16.82 -28.33
N LYS A 348 -1.50 -16.41 -27.07
CA LYS A 348 -2.62 -16.68 -26.17
C LYS A 348 -3.59 -15.52 -26.22
N ASP A 349 -4.86 -15.82 -26.46
CA ASP A 349 -5.93 -14.85 -26.36
C ASP A 349 -7.16 -15.45 -25.68
N SER A 350 -8.13 -14.61 -25.34
CA SER A 350 -9.36 -15.05 -24.71
C SER A 350 -10.59 -14.25 -25.14
N LEU A 351 -11.71 -14.96 -25.25
CA LEU A 351 -13.03 -14.37 -25.47
C LEU A 351 -13.92 -14.59 -24.25
N GLU A 352 -14.65 -13.55 -23.82
CA GLU A 352 -15.63 -13.66 -22.74
C GLU A 352 -17.06 -13.60 -23.28
N VAL A 353 -17.84 -14.65 -23.02
CA VAL A 353 -19.25 -14.74 -23.37
C VAL A 353 -20.09 -14.64 -22.11
N LYS A 354 -21.05 -13.70 -22.07
CA LYS A 354 -21.95 -13.52 -20.91
C LYS A 354 -23.28 -14.25 -21.14
N ILE A 355 -23.69 -15.04 -20.14
CA ILE A 355 -24.94 -15.79 -20.14
C ILE A 355 -25.84 -15.20 -19.04
N PRO A 356 -26.94 -14.51 -19.39
CA PRO A 356 -27.83 -13.90 -18.40
C PRO A 356 -28.73 -14.94 -17.71
N PHE A 357 -29.04 -14.73 -16.43
CA PHE A 357 -29.98 -15.57 -15.67
C PHE A 357 -31.02 -14.73 -14.93
N LYS A 358 -32.26 -15.21 -14.87
CA LYS A 358 -33.31 -14.68 -13.99
C LYS A 358 -33.13 -15.18 -12.55
N SER A 359 -33.85 -14.55 -11.62
CA SER A 359 -33.87 -14.93 -10.20
C SER A 359 -34.27 -16.41 -10.04
N GLY A 360 -33.45 -17.19 -9.33
CA GLY A 360 -33.71 -18.62 -9.11
C GLY A 360 -33.69 -19.49 -10.37
N GLN A 361 -33.34 -18.91 -11.53
CA GLN A 361 -33.33 -19.63 -12.81
C GLN A 361 -32.17 -20.63 -12.84
N THR A 362 -32.50 -21.89 -13.10
CA THR A 362 -31.58 -23.02 -13.27
C THR A 362 -31.99 -23.89 -14.47
N ASP A 363 -32.79 -23.36 -15.39
CA ASP A 363 -33.62 -24.14 -16.31
C ASP A 363 -32.94 -24.50 -17.64
N GLN A 364 -33.61 -25.43 -18.32
CA GLN A 364 -33.16 -26.26 -19.46
C GLN A 364 -33.28 -25.57 -20.83
N ASP A 365 -33.58 -24.27 -20.89
CA ASP A 365 -33.63 -23.53 -22.16
C ASP A 365 -32.21 -23.29 -22.67
N THR A 366 -31.71 -24.27 -23.40
CA THR A 366 -30.35 -24.26 -23.95
C THR A 366 -30.11 -23.16 -24.99
N SER A 367 -31.15 -22.44 -25.44
CA SER A 367 -30.98 -21.35 -26.41
C SER A 367 -30.12 -20.20 -25.87
N ILE A 368 -30.09 -20.00 -24.55
CA ILE A 368 -29.24 -18.98 -23.90
C ILE A 368 -27.74 -19.25 -24.07
N PHE A 369 -27.36 -20.49 -24.39
CA PHE A 369 -25.97 -20.90 -24.62
C PHE A 369 -25.54 -20.78 -26.09
N ARG A 370 -26.46 -20.44 -27.01
CA ARG A 370 -26.15 -20.31 -28.44
C ARG A 370 -25.00 -19.34 -28.74
N PRO A 371 -24.89 -18.16 -28.09
CA PRO A 371 -23.75 -17.27 -28.32
C PRO A 371 -22.39 -17.92 -28.00
N LEU A 372 -22.35 -18.80 -26.99
CA LEU A 372 -21.14 -19.51 -26.61
C LEU A 372 -20.72 -20.49 -27.72
N ILE A 373 -21.66 -21.27 -28.24
CA ILE A 373 -21.38 -22.22 -29.33
C ILE A 373 -20.95 -21.49 -30.59
N THR A 374 -21.64 -20.40 -30.98
CA THR A 374 -21.26 -19.61 -32.15
C THR A 374 -19.84 -19.03 -32.02
N THR A 375 -19.44 -18.65 -30.81
CA THR A 375 -18.08 -18.17 -30.55
C THR A 375 -17.05 -19.30 -30.72
N LEU A 376 -17.30 -20.47 -30.15
CA LEU A 376 -16.42 -21.64 -30.27
C LEU A 376 -16.30 -22.11 -31.74
N ASP A 377 -17.42 -22.18 -32.46
CA ASP A 377 -17.44 -22.58 -33.87
C ASP A 377 -16.62 -21.63 -34.75
N SER A 378 -16.65 -20.32 -34.45
CA SER A 378 -15.81 -19.32 -35.13
C SER A 378 -14.32 -19.58 -34.89
N LEU A 379 -13.93 -19.82 -33.63
CA LEU A 379 -12.54 -20.09 -33.26
C LEU A 379 -12.01 -21.36 -33.95
N VAL A 380 -12.80 -22.42 -33.96
CA VAL A 380 -12.43 -23.69 -34.62
C VAL A 380 -12.32 -23.50 -36.13
N LYS A 381 -13.25 -22.76 -36.75
CA LYS A 381 -13.21 -22.44 -38.19
C LYS A 381 -11.95 -21.67 -38.57
N GLU A 382 -11.49 -20.78 -37.69
CA GLU A 382 -10.26 -19.98 -37.85
C GLU A 382 -8.99 -20.77 -37.47
N LYS A 383 -9.12 -22.05 -37.10
CA LYS A 383 -8.04 -22.98 -36.72
C LYS A 383 -7.28 -22.59 -35.46
N TYR A 384 -7.92 -21.86 -34.54
CA TYR A 384 -7.37 -21.65 -33.20
C TYR A 384 -7.46 -22.94 -32.37
N GLU A 385 -6.44 -23.19 -31.54
CA GLU A 385 -6.42 -24.30 -30.60
C GLU A 385 -7.04 -23.84 -29.26
N ILE A 386 -8.27 -24.26 -29.00
CA ILE A 386 -8.94 -23.94 -27.73
C ILE A 386 -8.22 -24.71 -26.61
N ARG A 387 -7.70 -23.99 -25.61
CA ARG A 387 -6.94 -24.58 -24.50
C ARG A 387 -7.80 -24.88 -23.29
N SER A 388 -8.71 -23.96 -22.96
CA SER A 388 -9.58 -24.13 -21.79
C SER A 388 -10.79 -23.23 -21.86
N ILE A 389 -11.85 -23.66 -21.19
CA ILE A 389 -13.08 -22.89 -21.01
C ILE A 389 -13.30 -22.74 -19.51
N TYR A 390 -13.32 -21.51 -19.03
CA TYR A 390 -13.58 -21.16 -17.63
C TYR A 390 -15.00 -20.65 -17.49
N PHE A 391 -15.77 -21.29 -16.64
CA PHE A 391 -17.09 -20.82 -16.23
C PHE A 391 -17.00 -20.08 -14.90
N ASN A 392 -17.25 -18.78 -14.96
CA ASN A 392 -17.37 -17.92 -13.79
C ASN A 392 -18.86 -17.72 -13.48
N GLY A 393 -19.36 -18.46 -12.50
CA GLY A 393 -20.73 -18.28 -12.04
C GLY A 393 -20.83 -17.10 -11.08
N VAL A 394 -21.46 -16.01 -11.52
CA VAL A 394 -21.74 -14.85 -10.68
C VAL A 394 -23.18 -14.94 -10.17
N ALA A 395 -23.37 -14.80 -8.86
CA ALA A 395 -24.70 -14.65 -8.28
C ALA A 395 -24.87 -13.29 -7.65
N SER A 396 -26.12 -12.86 -7.67
CA SER A 396 -26.56 -11.76 -6.83
C SER A 396 -26.54 -12.16 -5.36
N ILE A 397 -26.44 -11.17 -4.47
CA ILE A 397 -26.10 -11.41 -3.06
C ILE A 397 -27.31 -11.69 -2.16
N GLU A 398 -28.54 -11.55 -2.67
CA GLU A 398 -29.76 -11.94 -1.96
C GLU A 398 -29.85 -13.47 -1.77
N GLY A 399 -30.62 -13.89 -0.78
CA GLY A 399 -30.70 -15.28 -0.35
C GLY A 399 -29.64 -15.61 0.70
N THR A 400 -29.26 -16.89 0.75
CA THR A 400 -28.23 -17.44 1.63
C THR A 400 -27.01 -17.86 0.79
N GLU A 401 -25.83 -17.82 1.40
CA GLU A 401 -24.59 -18.28 0.77
C GLU A 401 -24.71 -19.74 0.30
N GLU A 402 -25.25 -20.62 1.15
CA GLU A 402 -25.51 -22.03 0.81
C GLU A 402 -26.47 -22.17 -0.39
N GLY A 403 -27.52 -21.35 -0.43
CA GLY A 403 -28.50 -21.35 -1.52
C GLY A 403 -27.89 -20.93 -2.85
N ASN A 404 -27.08 -19.87 -2.84
CA ASN A 404 -26.36 -19.39 -4.01
C ASN A 404 -25.31 -20.41 -4.47
N SER A 405 -24.58 -21.03 -3.54
CA SER A 405 -23.63 -22.12 -3.80
C SER A 405 -24.29 -23.33 -4.47
N LEU A 406 -25.50 -23.72 -4.07
CA LEU A 406 -26.22 -24.80 -4.73
C LEU A 406 -26.68 -24.42 -6.14
N LEU A 407 -27.13 -23.18 -6.33
CA LEU A 407 -27.55 -22.64 -7.62
C LEU A 407 -26.39 -22.63 -8.63
N PHE A 408 -25.20 -22.28 -8.16
CA PHE A 408 -23.96 -22.32 -8.91
C PHE A 408 -23.61 -23.71 -9.45
N LYS A 409 -23.58 -24.71 -8.57
CA LYS A 409 -23.27 -26.10 -8.94
C LYS A 409 -24.25 -26.61 -10.00
N ARG A 410 -25.54 -26.28 -9.86
CA ARG A 410 -26.58 -26.66 -10.84
C ARG A 410 -26.35 -26.01 -12.20
N ARG A 411 -26.05 -24.71 -12.25
CA ARG A 411 -25.81 -23.99 -13.51
C ARG A 411 -24.55 -24.48 -14.22
N GLY A 412 -23.46 -24.68 -13.48
CA GLY A 412 -22.21 -25.23 -14.01
C GLY A 412 -22.42 -26.59 -14.67
N ALA A 413 -23.11 -27.51 -13.99
CA ALA A 413 -23.41 -28.84 -14.52
C ALA A 413 -24.25 -28.82 -15.81
N ILE A 414 -25.23 -27.90 -15.91
CA ILE A 414 -26.06 -27.76 -17.12
C ILE A 414 -25.22 -27.28 -18.30
N ILE A 415 -24.36 -26.28 -18.09
CA ILE A 415 -23.49 -25.73 -19.13
C ILE A 415 -22.48 -26.79 -19.59
N GLU A 416 -21.87 -27.50 -18.65
CA GLU A 416 -20.95 -28.59 -18.96
C GLU A 416 -21.63 -29.69 -19.80
N THR A 417 -22.83 -30.10 -19.39
CA THR A 417 -23.63 -31.09 -20.12
C THR A 417 -23.97 -30.61 -21.53
N TYR A 418 -24.27 -29.32 -21.69
CA TYR A 418 -24.58 -28.75 -22.99
C TYR A 418 -23.35 -28.63 -23.90
N LEU A 419 -22.22 -28.14 -23.37
CA LEU A 419 -20.95 -28.03 -24.09
C LEU A 419 -20.45 -29.39 -24.58
N LYS A 420 -20.50 -30.42 -23.72
CA LYS A 420 -20.06 -31.79 -24.06
C LYS A 420 -20.82 -32.42 -25.24
N ARG A 421 -22.00 -31.90 -25.61
CA ARG A 421 -22.73 -32.36 -26.82
C ARG A 421 -22.05 -31.96 -28.12
N PHE A 422 -21.35 -30.82 -28.12
CA PHE A 422 -20.68 -30.27 -29.30
C PHE A 422 -19.15 -30.46 -29.22
N TYR A 423 -18.62 -30.47 -27.99
CA TYR A 423 -17.20 -30.42 -27.67
C TYR A 423 -16.89 -31.44 -26.54
N PRO A 424 -16.91 -32.77 -26.83
CA PRO A 424 -16.92 -33.83 -25.80
C PRO A 424 -15.59 -33.96 -25.03
N ASP A 425 -14.46 -33.62 -25.65
CA ASP A 425 -13.12 -33.79 -25.08
C ASP A 425 -12.68 -32.60 -24.21
N PHE A 426 -13.52 -31.56 -24.09
CA PHE A 426 -13.17 -30.36 -23.35
C PHE A 426 -13.52 -30.46 -21.86
N GLU A 427 -12.56 -30.09 -21.01
CA GLU A 427 -12.75 -29.94 -19.58
C GLU A 427 -13.22 -28.52 -19.24
N LEU A 428 -14.36 -28.40 -18.57
CA LEU A 428 -14.88 -27.12 -18.08
C LEU A 428 -14.33 -26.85 -16.67
N LYS A 429 -13.52 -25.80 -16.52
CA LYS A 429 -13.12 -25.31 -15.21
C LYS A 429 -14.18 -24.35 -14.69
N SER A 430 -14.53 -24.41 -13.41
CA SER A 430 -15.56 -23.54 -12.84
C SER A 430 -15.14 -22.87 -11.53
N GLU A 431 -15.37 -21.57 -11.45
CA GLU A 431 -15.21 -20.76 -10.25
C GLU A 431 -16.49 -19.98 -9.96
N PHE A 432 -16.74 -19.71 -8.68
CA PHE A 432 -18.00 -19.16 -8.22
C PHE A 432 -17.78 -18.08 -7.17
N TYR A 433 -18.43 -16.94 -7.36
CA TYR A 433 -18.42 -15.85 -6.39
C TYR A 433 -19.72 -15.06 -6.42
N GLU A 434 -20.03 -14.45 -5.29
CA GLU A 434 -21.16 -13.53 -5.17
C GLU A 434 -20.70 -12.10 -5.41
N ASP A 435 -21.51 -11.32 -6.12
CA ASP A 435 -21.13 -9.98 -6.58
C ASP A 435 -21.38 -8.89 -5.53
N PHE A 436 -20.71 -9.03 -4.38
CA PHE A 436 -20.79 -8.03 -3.31
C PHE A 436 -20.23 -6.68 -3.73
N ASP A 437 -19.25 -6.67 -4.63
CA ASP A 437 -18.57 -5.45 -5.04
C ASP A 437 -19.44 -4.61 -5.98
N ASP A 438 -20.08 -5.21 -7.00
CA ASP A 438 -21.01 -4.45 -7.87
C ASP A 438 -22.25 -4.01 -7.08
N PHE A 439 -22.76 -4.84 -6.16
CA PHE A 439 -23.87 -4.45 -5.30
C PHE A 439 -23.50 -3.28 -4.37
N ARG A 440 -22.34 -3.36 -3.70
CA ARG A 440 -21.84 -2.26 -2.84
C ARG A 440 -21.70 -0.98 -3.64
N SER A 441 -21.06 -1.07 -4.80
CA SER A 441 -20.83 0.06 -5.68
C SER A 441 -22.12 0.70 -6.16
N GLY A 442 -23.11 -0.11 -6.55
CA GLY A 442 -24.44 0.37 -6.92
C GLY A 442 -25.19 1.05 -5.78
N LEU A 443 -25.01 0.63 -4.53
CA LEU A 443 -25.58 1.34 -3.39
C LEU A 443 -24.91 2.71 -3.18
N VAL A 444 -23.59 2.78 -3.34
CA VAL A 444 -22.84 4.04 -3.23
C VAL A 444 -23.26 5.01 -4.32
N SER A 445 -23.40 4.56 -5.57
CA SER A 445 -23.86 5.41 -6.68
C SER A 445 -25.30 5.91 -6.47
N MET A 446 -26.14 5.17 -5.75
CA MET A 446 -27.46 5.62 -5.30
C MET A 446 -27.43 6.58 -4.09
N GLY A 447 -26.25 7.07 -3.69
CA GLY A 447 -26.06 8.04 -2.60
C GLY A 447 -25.84 7.42 -1.21
N MET A 448 -25.78 6.08 -1.09
CA MET A 448 -25.57 5.42 0.20
C MET A 448 -24.08 5.28 0.53
N LYS A 449 -23.39 6.41 0.80
CA LYS A 449 -21.94 6.43 1.12
C LYS A 449 -21.52 5.48 2.25
N LYS A 450 -22.42 5.21 3.22
CA LYS A 450 -22.15 4.24 4.30
C LYS A 450 -21.95 2.79 3.82
N ALA A 451 -22.42 2.46 2.61
CA ALA A 451 -22.27 1.12 2.03
C ALA A 451 -20.80 0.73 1.82
N VAL A 452 -19.90 1.72 1.66
CA VAL A 452 -18.45 1.51 1.57
C VAL A 452 -17.92 0.70 2.75
N ASN A 453 -18.42 1.00 3.95
CA ASN A 453 -17.95 0.40 5.19
C ASN A 453 -18.82 -0.79 5.64
N MET A 454 -19.83 -1.18 4.84
CA MET A 454 -20.70 -2.31 5.18
C MET A 454 -19.98 -3.62 4.90
N SER A 455 -20.01 -4.54 5.88
CA SER A 455 -19.55 -5.91 5.66
C SER A 455 -20.44 -6.63 4.65
N GLU A 456 -19.93 -7.71 4.07
CA GLU A 456 -20.71 -8.59 3.18
C GLU A 456 -21.99 -9.09 3.87
N ASP A 457 -21.92 -9.48 5.15
CA ASP A 457 -23.11 -9.82 5.93
C ASP A 457 -24.13 -8.67 5.98
N SER A 458 -23.65 -7.45 6.19
CA SER A 458 -24.51 -6.26 6.28
C SER A 458 -25.13 -5.93 4.93
N LEU A 459 -24.36 -6.09 3.84
CA LEU A 459 -24.84 -5.91 2.46
C LEU A 459 -25.87 -6.97 2.10
N ARG A 460 -25.63 -8.24 2.45
CA ARG A 460 -26.58 -9.33 2.25
C ARG A 460 -27.87 -9.09 3.03
N MET A 461 -27.77 -8.72 4.31
CA MET A 461 -28.95 -8.37 5.11
C MET A 461 -29.73 -7.21 4.49
N TYR A 462 -29.03 -6.19 4.00
CA TYR A 462 -29.63 -5.06 3.31
C TYR A 462 -30.31 -5.47 2.00
N ALA A 463 -29.65 -6.26 1.16
CA ALA A 463 -30.20 -6.79 -0.08
C ALA A 463 -31.46 -7.61 0.19
N ASN A 464 -31.40 -8.54 1.14
CA ASN A 464 -32.54 -9.37 1.53
C ASN A 464 -33.73 -8.57 2.05
N LYS A 465 -33.47 -7.55 2.88
CA LYS A 465 -34.50 -6.67 3.43
C LYS A 465 -35.16 -5.80 2.34
N ASN A 466 -34.38 -5.34 1.37
CA ASN A 466 -34.84 -4.35 0.38
C ASN A 466 -35.03 -4.92 -1.03
N LYS A 467 -34.99 -6.24 -1.22
CA LYS A 467 -35.10 -6.90 -2.56
C LYS A 467 -36.35 -6.55 -3.38
N ARG A 468 -37.38 -6.00 -2.74
CA ARG A 468 -38.63 -5.55 -3.40
C ARG A 468 -38.60 -4.09 -3.82
N ASP A 469 -37.65 -3.30 -3.32
CA ASP A 469 -37.46 -1.92 -3.76
C ASP A 469 -37.03 -1.92 -5.24
N PRO A 470 -37.66 -1.12 -6.13
CA PRO A 470 -37.36 -1.15 -7.57
C PRO A 470 -35.89 -0.84 -7.91
N LYS A 471 -35.25 0.09 -7.19
CA LYS A 471 -33.85 0.45 -7.44
C LYS A 471 -32.92 -0.68 -7.02
N ILE A 472 -33.19 -1.27 -5.84
CA ILE A 472 -32.40 -2.40 -5.33
C ILE A 472 -32.63 -3.65 -6.20
N LYS A 473 -33.86 -3.92 -6.61
CA LYS A 473 -34.17 -5.03 -7.52
C LYS A 473 -33.40 -4.89 -8.83
N ASN A 474 -33.40 -3.72 -9.46
CA ASN A 474 -32.65 -3.50 -10.70
C ASN A 474 -31.14 -3.72 -10.50
N LEU A 475 -30.60 -3.31 -9.35
CA LEU A 475 -29.20 -3.54 -9.01
C LEU A 475 -28.89 -5.04 -8.84
N LEU A 476 -29.75 -5.78 -8.14
CA LEU A 476 -29.62 -7.22 -7.99
C LEU A 476 -29.78 -7.96 -9.33
N ASP A 477 -30.72 -7.52 -10.18
CA ASP A 477 -30.93 -8.10 -11.51
C ASP A 477 -29.68 -7.90 -12.40
N ALA A 478 -29.00 -6.75 -12.29
CA ALA A 478 -27.79 -6.42 -13.07
C ALA A 478 -26.54 -7.22 -12.66
N THR A 479 -26.59 -7.98 -11.56
CA THR A 479 -25.52 -8.88 -11.10
C THR A 479 -25.84 -10.36 -11.36
N ARG A 480 -26.97 -10.68 -12.02
CA ARG A 480 -27.35 -12.07 -12.36
C ARG A 480 -26.93 -12.47 -13.77
N PHE A 481 -25.64 -12.74 -13.94
CA PHE A 481 -25.11 -13.35 -15.15
C PHE A 481 -24.03 -14.36 -14.76
N SER A 482 -23.70 -15.28 -15.65
CA SER A 482 -22.43 -16.00 -15.58
C SER A 482 -21.58 -15.56 -16.76
N SER A 483 -20.26 -15.56 -16.59
CA SER A 483 -19.36 -15.38 -17.72
C SER A 483 -18.63 -16.68 -18.05
N VAL A 484 -18.41 -16.90 -19.33
CA VAL A 484 -17.61 -18.01 -19.85
C VAL A 484 -16.41 -17.40 -20.56
N LYS A 485 -15.22 -17.60 -20.01
CA LYS A 485 -13.96 -17.18 -20.62
C LYS A 485 -13.38 -18.35 -21.38
N ILE A 486 -13.28 -18.22 -22.70
CA ILE A 486 -12.61 -19.19 -23.59
C ILE A 486 -11.18 -18.72 -23.74
N ILE A 487 -10.20 -19.57 -23.43
CA ILE A 487 -8.78 -19.33 -23.70
C ILE A 487 -8.38 -20.20 -24.88
N PHE A 488 -7.78 -19.59 -25.89
CA PHE A 488 -7.32 -20.26 -27.10
C PHE A 488 -5.92 -19.78 -27.47
N GLU A 489 -5.25 -20.59 -28.29
CA GLU A 489 -3.92 -20.33 -28.80
C GLU A 489 -3.87 -20.39 -30.32
N ASP A 490 -3.10 -19.52 -30.94
CA ASP A 490 -2.58 -19.73 -32.30
C ASP A 490 -1.13 -20.19 -32.19
N VAL A 491 -0.81 -21.31 -32.84
CA VAL A 491 0.53 -21.92 -32.79
C VAL A 491 1.14 -21.83 -34.18
N MET A 492 2.25 -21.11 -34.28
CA MET A 492 2.97 -20.90 -35.53
C MET A 492 4.40 -21.41 -35.40
N PRO A 493 4.88 -22.30 -36.28
CA PRO A 493 6.27 -22.74 -36.24
C PRO A 493 7.20 -21.59 -36.61
N LEU A 494 8.25 -21.37 -35.81
CA LEU A 494 9.34 -20.47 -36.14
C LEU A 494 10.25 -21.15 -37.16
N VAL A 495 10.53 -20.42 -38.23
CA VAL A 495 11.53 -20.83 -39.22
C VAL A 495 12.90 -20.92 -38.54
N ASP A 496 13.63 -22.00 -38.81
CA ASP A 496 14.88 -22.31 -38.13
C ASP A 496 16.03 -21.30 -38.40
N GLY A 497 16.83 -21.01 -37.37
CA GLY A 497 17.98 -20.11 -37.41
C GLY A 497 17.67 -18.66 -37.03
N GLY A 498 18.69 -17.80 -36.92
CA GLY A 498 18.56 -16.38 -36.55
C GLY A 498 17.69 -15.54 -37.51
N TYR A 499 17.34 -16.10 -38.67
CA TYR A 499 16.46 -15.49 -39.67
C TYR A 499 14.99 -15.41 -39.21
N GLY A 500 14.48 -16.43 -38.51
CA GLY A 500 13.07 -16.52 -38.13
C GLY A 500 12.59 -15.43 -37.15
N LEU A 501 13.50 -14.75 -36.46
CA LEU A 501 13.23 -13.63 -35.54
C LEU A 501 13.90 -12.32 -35.99
N SER A 502 14.06 -12.15 -37.31
CA SER A 502 14.72 -10.98 -37.90
C SER A 502 13.72 -10.01 -38.54
N VAL A 503 14.01 -8.71 -38.49
CA VAL A 503 13.25 -7.70 -39.24
C VAL A 503 13.25 -7.99 -40.75
N ARG A 504 14.30 -8.66 -41.27
CA ARG A 504 14.35 -9.08 -42.66
C ARG A 504 13.25 -10.08 -43.01
N ARG A 505 13.02 -11.10 -42.17
CA ARG A 505 11.91 -12.04 -42.35
C ARG A 505 10.56 -11.33 -42.31
N LEU A 506 10.43 -10.36 -41.42
CA LEU A 506 9.22 -9.54 -41.32
C LEU A 506 8.97 -8.74 -42.60
N GLN A 507 10.00 -8.13 -43.20
CA GLN A 507 9.89 -7.46 -44.50
C GLN A 507 9.49 -8.43 -45.63
N ASP A 508 10.05 -9.65 -45.64
CA ASP A 508 9.66 -10.67 -46.61
C ASP A 508 8.19 -11.06 -46.46
N LEU A 509 7.70 -11.25 -45.24
CA LEU A 509 6.28 -11.53 -44.96
C LEU A 509 5.34 -10.41 -45.38
N VAL A 510 5.78 -9.15 -45.18
CA VAL A 510 5.06 -7.96 -45.66
C VAL A 510 4.96 -7.98 -47.19
N ASN A 511 6.07 -8.26 -47.88
CA ASN A 511 6.11 -8.33 -49.34
C ASN A 511 5.27 -9.50 -49.90
N GLU A 512 5.20 -10.62 -49.18
CA GLU A 512 4.39 -11.80 -49.51
C GLU A 512 2.89 -11.61 -49.20
N GLY A 513 2.52 -10.60 -48.40
CA GLY A 513 1.14 -10.38 -47.94
C GLY A 513 0.65 -11.42 -46.92
N SER A 514 1.57 -12.11 -46.23
CA SER A 514 1.24 -13.19 -45.27
C SER A 514 0.92 -12.63 -43.88
N THR A 515 -0.28 -12.08 -43.73
CA THR A 515 -0.69 -11.35 -42.51
C THR A 515 -0.71 -12.21 -41.24
N ARG A 516 -0.92 -13.53 -41.37
CA ARG A 516 -1.02 -14.46 -40.24
C ARG A 516 0.30 -14.60 -39.46
N GLU A 517 1.44 -14.75 -40.14
CA GLU A 517 2.76 -14.89 -39.49
C GLU A 517 3.40 -13.52 -39.19
N MET A 518 3.06 -12.50 -39.98
CA MET A 518 3.65 -11.16 -39.90
C MET A 518 3.38 -10.46 -38.57
N VAL A 519 2.11 -10.38 -38.15
CA VAL A 519 1.73 -9.65 -36.93
C VAL A 519 2.38 -10.24 -35.67
N PRO A 520 2.34 -11.56 -35.45
CA PRO A 520 2.95 -12.16 -34.26
C PRO A 520 4.47 -12.03 -34.24
N LEU A 521 5.11 -12.10 -35.42
CA LEU A 521 6.54 -11.84 -35.53
C LEU A 521 6.88 -10.39 -35.18
N TYR A 522 6.08 -9.42 -35.66
CA TYR A 522 6.23 -8.01 -35.28
C TYR A 522 6.09 -7.83 -33.77
N GLU A 523 5.04 -8.38 -33.16
CA GLU A 523 4.78 -8.32 -31.72
C GLU A 523 6.00 -8.81 -30.91
N ILE A 524 6.59 -9.95 -31.28
CA ILE A 524 7.79 -10.48 -30.62
C ILE A 524 8.99 -9.54 -30.77
N ILE A 525 9.29 -9.09 -31.98
CA ILE A 525 10.47 -8.23 -32.20
C ILE A 525 10.27 -6.90 -31.48
N ALA A 526 9.07 -6.32 -31.52
CA ALA A 526 8.71 -5.09 -30.81
C ALA A 526 8.92 -5.23 -29.30
N HIS A 527 8.42 -6.29 -28.66
CA HIS A 527 8.65 -6.54 -27.23
C HIS A 527 10.14 -6.67 -26.88
N ARG A 528 10.92 -7.36 -27.72
CA ARG A 528 12.37 -7.46 -27.52
C ARG A 528 13.07 -6.11 -27.68
N VAL A 529 12.59 -5.24 -28.57
CA VAL A 529 13.09 -3.87 -28.73
C VAL A 529 12.75 -3.03 -27.50
N ILE A 530 11.49 -3.05 -27.05
CA ILE A 530 11.02 -2.31 -25.85
C ILE A 530 11.81 -2.74 -24.61
N LYS A 531 12.02 -4.05 -24.43
CA LYS A 531 12.81 -4.63 -23.32
C LYS A 531 14.33 -4.50 -23.49
N LYS A 532 14.80 -3.90 -24.60
CA LYS A 532 16.23 -3.72 -24.93
C LYS A 532 17.03 -5.04 -25.00
N GLU A 533 16.36 -6.13 -25.39
CA GLU A 533 16.95 -7.47 -25.54
C GLU A 533 17.53 -7.71 -26.94
N THR A 534 17.43 -6.73 -27.84
CA THR A 534 17.89 -6.82 -29.23
C THR A 534 18.31 -5.46 -29.78
N ASN A 535 19.28 -5.44 -30.70
CA ASN A 535 19.73 -4.23 -31.40
C ASN A 535 18.92 -3.95 -32.69
N GLN A 536 17.75 -4.56 -32.84
CA GLN A 536 16.92 -4.45 -34.04
C GLN A 536 16.04 -3.20 -34.08
N LYS A 537 16.16 -2.27 -33.10
CA LYS A 537 15.36 -1.04 -33.00
C LYS A 537 15.33 -0.28 -34.33
N ASP A 538 16.49 0.14 -34.80
CA ASP A 538 16.59 0.98 -36.00
C ASP A 538 16.08 0.26 -37.25
N SER A 539 16.36 -1.04 -37.37
CA SER A 539 15.85 -1.84 -38.48
C SER A 539 14.32 -1.93 -38.45
N LEU A 540 13.73 -2.12 -37.27
CA LEU A 540 12.28 -2.27 -37.11
C LEU A 540 11.54 -0.95 -37.38
N LEU A 541 12.06 0.17 -36.89
CA LEU A 541 11.50 1.51 -37.17
C LEU A 541 11.58 1.92 -38.65
N ASN A 542 12.46 1.27 -39.41
CA ASN A 542 12.61 1.46 -40.86
C ASN A 542 11.85 0.39 -41.69
N LEU A 543 11.01 -0.44 -41.05
CA LEU A 543 10.21 -1.43 -41.75
C LEU A 543 9.27 -0.74 -42.76
N GLN A 544 9.29 -1.20 -44.01
CA GLN A 544 8.42 -0.64 -45.04
C GLN A 544 7.07 -1.32 -45.01
N ILE A 545 6.07 -0.63 -44.47
CA ILE A 545 4.68 -1.11 -44.36
C ILE A 545 3.85 -0.50 -45.51
N PRO A 546 3.28 -1.31 -46.42
CA PRO A 546 2.43 -0.83 -47.50
C PRO A 546 1.15 -0.18 -46.98
N ASP A 547 0.72 0.89 -47.65
CA ASP A 547 -0.56 1.56 -47.38
C ASP A 547 -1.72 0.74 -47.98
N SER A 548 -2.20 -0.24 -47.21
CA SER A 548 -3.30 -1.12 -47.61
C SER A 548 -4.03 -1.66 -46.37
N PRO A 549 -5.36 -1.88 -46.43
CA PRO A 549 -6.17 -2.40 -45.33
C PRO A 549 -5.63 -3.68 -44.66
N ALA A 550 -4.88 -4.49 -45.39
CA ALA A 550 -4.27 -5.72 -44.87
C ALA A 550 -3.21 -5.47 -43.79
N PHE A 551 -2.63 -4.27 -43.72
CA PHE A 551 -1.54 -3.90 -42.82
C PHE A 551 -1.95 -2.94 -41.69
N ASN A 552 -3.23 -2.59 -41.58
CA ASN A 552 -3.74 -1.61 -40.60
C ASN A 552 -3.34 -1.95 -39.16
N LYS A 553 -3.42 -3.25 -38.80
CA LYS A 553 -3.00 -3.74 -37.48
C LYS A 553 -1.50 -3.53 -37.24
N LEU A 554 -0.68 -3.75 -38.27
CA LEU A 554 0.77 -3.55 -38.20
C LEU A 554 1.12 -2.06 -38.06
N MET A 555 0.45 -1.19 -38.82
CA MET A 555 0.61 0.26 -38.70
C MET A 555 0.26 0.78 -37.30
N TRP A 556 -0.81 0.25 -36.71
CA TRP A 556 -1.16 0.56 -35.31
C TRP A 556 -0.07 0.10 -34.33
N TYR A 557 0.47 -1.12 -34.49
CA TYR A 557 1.55 -1.60 -33.63
C TYR A 557 2.89 -0.89 -33.86
N ASP A 558 3.15 -0.39 -35.06
CA ASP A 558 4.28 0.50 -35.33
C ASP A 558 4.14 1.82 -34.57
N PHE A 559 2.96 2.44 -34.63
CA PHE A 559 2.66 3.61 -33.81
C PHE A 559 2.86 3.36 -32.31
N VAL A 560 2.33 2.26 -31.77
CA VAL A 560 2.51 1.93 -30.35
C VAL A 560 3.97 1.63 -30.00
N LEU A 561 4.74 0.98 -30.90
CA LEU A 561 6.17 0.80 -30.71
C LEU A 561 6.88 2.15 -30.59
N ARG A 562 6.54 3.11 -31.47
CA ARG A 562 7.12 4.46 -31.45
C ARG A 562 6.85 5.17 -30.13
N LEU A 563 5.63 5.08 -29.59
CA LEU A 563 5.33 5.60 -28.24
C LEU A 563 6.26 5.06 -27.15
N ASN A 564 6.74 3.82 -27.29
CA ASN A 564 7.64 3.19 -26.31
C ASN A 564 9.12 3.54 -26.51
N VAL A 565 9.54 4.00 -27.69
CA VAL A 565 10.97 4.09 -28.05
C VAL A 565 11.41 5.43 -28.65
N GLU A 566 10.46 6.30 -28.96
CA GLU A 566 10.61 7.67 -29.45
C GLU A 566 9.98 8.62 -28.41
N ASP A 567 10.55 9.82 -28.25
CA ASP A 567 10.10 10.84 -27.30
C ASP A 567 9.45 11.99 -28.09
N GLU A 568 8.37 11.66 -28.81
CA GLU A 568 7.63 12.59 -29.66
C GLU A 568 6.20 12.78 -29.14
N GLU A 569 5.78 14.03 -29.00
CA GLU A 569 4.41 14.38 -28.66
C GLU A 569 3.49 14.05 -29.85
N VAL A 570 2.41 13.29 -29.61
CA VAL A 570 1.47 12.92 -30.66
C VAL A 570 0.58 14.11 -31.01
N ASP A 571 0.55 14.47 -32.30
CA ASP A 571 -0.26 15.56 -32.85
C ASP A 571 -1.48 15.06 -33.65
N TYR A 572 -2.24 16.01 -34.21
CA TYR A 572 -3.44 15.70 -34.98
C TYR A 572 -3.09 14.98 -36.28
N GLU A 573 -2.07 15.44 -36.98
CA GLU A 573 -1.60 14.93 -38.27
C GLU A 573 -1.18 13.45 -38.17
N THR A 574 -0.51 13.08 -37.08
CA THR A 574 -0.13 11.69 -36.79
C THR A 574 -1.36 10.79 -36.65
N LEU A 575 -2.35 11.22 -35.86
CA LEU A 575 -3.58 10.45 -35.66
C LEU A 575 -4.45 10.41 -36.93
N GLU A 576 -4.55 11.52 -37.66
CA GLU A 576 -5.28 11.61 -38.93
C GLU A 576 -4.68 10.66 -39.97
N ALA A 577 -3.35 10.63 -40.10
CA ALA A 577 -2.67 9.70 -40.99
C ALA A 577 -2.95 8.23 -40.65
N LEU A 578 -3.09 7.88 -39.36
CA LEU A 578 -3.49 6.53 -38.95
C LEU A 578 -4.97 6.24 -39.23
N ALA A 579 -5.84 7.22 -39.09
CA ALA A 579 -7.27 7.10 -39.40
C ALA A 579 -7.51 6.94 -40.91
N ASP A 580 -6.85 7.75 -41.74
CA ASP A 580 -6.93 7.69 -43.20
C ASP A 580 -6.49 6.33 -43.76
N LYS A 581 -5.45 5.76 -43.16
CA LYS A 581 -4.96 4.41 -43.48
C LYS A 581 -5.83 3.30 -42.87
N GLY A 582 -6.83 3.65 -42.06
CA GLY A 582 -7.73 2.71 -41.37
C GLY A 582 -7.07 1.91 -40.24
N ALA A 583 -5.90 2.33 -39.76
CA ALA A 583 -5.28 1.79 -38.55
C ALA A 583 -6.09 2.19 -37.30
N ILE A 584 -6.75 3.35 -37.33
CA ILE A 584 -7.82 3.71 -36.41
C ILE A 584 -9.16 3.38 -37.09
N PRO A 585 -9.95 2.42 -36.57
CA PRO A 585 -10.98 1.74 -37.37
C PRO A 585 -12.28 2.51 -37.56
N SER A 586 -12.55 3.56 -36.78
CA SER A 586 -13.73 4.40 -36.98
C SER A 586 -13.53 5.83 -36.47
N SER A 587 -14.42 6.72 -36.88
CA SER A 587 -14.48 8.10 -36.38
C SER A 587 -14.69 8.18 -34.86
N VAL A 588 -15.30 7.16 -34.24
CA VAL A 588 -15.50 7.09 -32.80
C VAL A 588 -14.18 6.80 -32.06
N GLU A 589 -13.39 5.82 -32.51
CA GLU A 589 -12.05 5.59 -31.95
C GLU A 589 -11.12 6.78 -32.23
N PHE A 590 -11.24 7.40 -33.40
CA PHE A 590 -10.47 8.60 -33.71
C PHE A 590 -10.79 9.75 -32.76
N LEU A 591 -12.07 10.01 -32.44
CA LEU A 591 -12.44 10.97 -31.40
C LEU A 591 -11.92 10.57 -30.01
N GLU A 592 -12.00 9.29 -29.65
CA GLU A 592 -11.46 8.77 -28.38
C GLU A 592 -9.97 9.12 -28.25
N TYR A 593 -9.16 8.80 -29.27
CA TYR A 593 -7.73 8.99 -29.21
C TYR A 593 -7.34 10.46 -29.21
N ARG A 594 -8.03 11.31 -30.00
CA ARG A 594 -7.81 12.77 -29.94
C ARG A 594 -8.07 13.34 -28.54
N LEU A 595 -9.15 12.92 -27.87
CA LEU A 595 -9.42 13.31 -26.49
C LEU A 595 -8.35 12.79 -25.52
N MET A 596 -7.94 11.53 -25.66
CA MET A 596 -6.92 10.92 -24.80
C MET A 596 -5.55 11.59 -24.96
N PHE A 597 -5.09 11.84 -26.18
CA PHE A 597 -3.81 12.49 -26.43
C PHE A 597 -3.79 13.96 -26.02
N ASN A 598 -4.89 14.70 -26.16
CA ASN A 598 -4.99 16.03 -25.52
C ASN A 598 -4.79 15.95 -23.99
N ILE A 599 -5.37 14.94 -23.35
CA ILE A 599 -5.23 14.72 -21.90
C ILE A 599 -3.79 14.33 -21.56
N PHE A 600 -3.16 13.41 -22.29
CA PHE A 600 -1.75 13.02 -22.09
C PHE A 600 -0.79 14.20 -22.28
N ASN A 601 -0.99 14.98 -23.35
CA ASN A 601 -0.21 16.16 -23.69
C ASN A 601 -0.50 17.35 -22.77
N LYS A 602 -1.53 17.26 -21.93
CA LYS A 602 -2.01 18.32 -21.02
C LYS A 602 -2.31 19.63 -21.76
N ASN A 603 -2.87 19.53 -22.97
CA ASN A 603 -3.24 20.66 -23.82
C ASN A 603 -4.50 20.36 -24.65
N GLU A 604 -4.88 21.26 -25.55
CA GLU A 604 -5.99 21.08 -26.49
C GLU A 604 -5.57 21.35 -27.94
N ALA A 605 -4.33 20.99 -28.29
CA ALA A 605 -3.80 21.20 -29.63
C ALA A 605 -4.53 20.36 -30.68
N ILE A 606 -4.99 19.16 -30.30
CA ILE A 606 -5.68 18.23 -31.18
C ILE A 606 -7.17 18.58 -31.21
N LYS A 607 -7.69 18.99 -32.37
CA LYS A 607 -9.07 19.47 -32.48
C LYS A 607 -10.09 18.35 -32.24
N VAL A 608 -11.17 18.68 -31.54
CA VAL A 608 -12.34 17.81 -31.24
C VAL A 608 -13.66 18.53 -31.50
N ASP A 609 -13.68 19.41 -32.49
CA ASP A 609 -14.82 20.25 -32.91
C ASP A 609 -16.01 19.45 -33.46
N ASP A 610 -15.74 18.26 -34.00
CA ASP A 610 -16.73 17.28 -34.46
C ASP A 610 -17.36 16.43 -33.33
N PHE A 611 -17.04 16.70 -32.06
CA PHE A 611 -17.52 15.91 -30.91
C PHE A 611 -19.02 15.67 -30.95
N GLY A 612 -19.83 16.71 -31.14
CA GLY A 612 -21.30 16.60 -31.13
C GLY A 612 -21.85 15.74 -32.26
N GLU A 613 -21.22 15.78 -33.43
CA GLU A 613 -21.59 14.96 -34.59
C GLU A 613 -21.24 13.49 -34.33
N VAL A 614 -19.98 13.19 -34.02
CA VAL A 614 -19.48 11.82 -33.82
C VAL A 614 -20.14 11.19 -32.60
N HIS A 615 -20.29 11.90 -31.48
CA HIS A 615 -20.97 11.42 -30.26
C HIS A 615 -22.42 11.01 -30.52
N GLY A 616 -23.11 11.73 -31.42
CA GLY A 616 -24.47 11.41 -31.87
C GLY A 616 -24.57 10.04 -32.56
N THR A 617 -23.50 9.58 -33.21
CA THR A 617 -23.46 8.31 -33.94
C THR A 617 -23.21 7.08 -33.05
N ILE A 618 -22.73 7.27 -31.82
CA ILE A 618 -22.31 6.17 -30.93
C ILE A 618 -23.53 5.38 -30.44
N ARG A 619 -23.66 4.13 -30.91
CA ARG A 619 -24.75 3.21 -30.50
C ARG A 619 -24.47 2.53 -29.15
N GLY A 620 -23.21 2.25 -28.85
CA GLY A 620 -22.79 1.51 -27.65
C GLY A 620 -22.83 2.37 -26.39
N LYS A 621 -23.77 2.11 -25.47
CA LYS A 621 -23.94 2.91 -24.24
C LYS A 621 -22.67 3.04 -23.39
N ARG A 622 -21.88 1.96 -23.27
CA ARG A 622 -20.63 1.96 -22.49
C ARG A 622 -19.53 2.78 -23.17
N HIS A 623 -19.39 2.66 -24.49
CA HIS A 623 -18.40 3.44 -25.25
C HIS A 623 -18.77 4.92 -25.25
N LYS A 624 -20.06 5.23 -25.46
CA LYS A 624 -20.60 6.58 -25.36
C LYS A 624 -20.29 7.22 -24.00
N ALA A 625 -20.55 6.49 -22.92
CA ALA A 625 -20.24 6.94 -21.56
C ALA A 625 -18.73 7.15 -21.33
N TRP A 626 -17.87 6.36 -22.00
CA TRP A 626 -16.42 6.54 -21.90
C TRP A 626 -15.95 7.83 -22.57
N ILE A 627 -16.44 8.12 -23.79
CA ILE A 627 -16.18 9.38 -24.49
C ILE A 627 -16.65 10.59 -23.67
N GLU A 628 -17.84 10.50 -23.05
CA GLU A 628 -18.34 11.53 -22.14
C GLU A 628 -17.43 11.74 -20.92
N CYS A 629 -16.89 10.67 -20.34
CA CYS A 629 -15.92 10.79 -19.25
C CYS A 629 -14.63 11.50 -19.68
N LEU A 630 -14.11 11.21 -20.87
CA LEU A 630 -12.91 11.86 -21.40
C LEU A 630 -13.13 13.36 -21.65
N GLU A 631 -14.28 13.75 -22.22
CA GLU A 631 -14.63 15.17 -22.41
C GLU A 631 -14.73 15.91 -21.07
N LEU A 632 -15.36 15.29 -20.07
CA LEU A 632 -15.47 15.88 -18.73
C LEU A 632 -14.11 16.04 -18.06
N ILE A 633 -13.22 15.03 -18.15
CA ILE A 633 -11.86 15.11 -17.62
C ILE A 633 -11.09 16.24 -18.31
N SER A 634 -11.08 16.25 -19.64
CA SER A 634 -10.45 17.31 -20.44
C SER A 634 -11.01 18.69 -20.08
N GLY A 635 -12.33 18.81 -19.89
CA GLY A 635 -12.97 20.05 -19.48
C GLY A 635 -12.57 20.55 -18.10
N VAL A 636 -12.33 19.66 -17.12
CA VAL A 636 -11.80 20.07 -15.81
C VAL A 636 -10.34 20.52 -15.93
N GLN A 637 -9.50 19.75 -16.65
CA GLN A 637 -8.09 20.07 -16.85
C GLN A 637 -7.91 21.42 -17.55
N ASN A 638 -8.84 21.79 -18.44
CA ASN A 638 -8.84 23.06 -19.17
C ASN A 638 -9.77 24.12 -18.53
N TYR A 639 -10.13 23.96 -17.26
CA TYR A 639 -10.91 24.93 -16.47
C TYR A 639 -12.30 25.30 -17.03
N ARG A 640 -12.87 24.48 -17.91
CA ARG A 640 -14.26 24.62 -18.40
C ARG A 640 -15.29 24.18 -17.36
N TYR A 641 -14.94 23.19 -16.55
CA TYR A 641 -15.82 22.63 -15.52
C TYR A 641 -15.13 22.64 -14.15
N SER A 642 -15.92 22.72 -13.08
CA SER A 642 -15.42 22.44 -11.73
C SER A 642 -15.35 20.93 -11.49
N ASP A 643 -14.29 20.49 -10.83
CA ASP A 643 -14.12 19.13 -10.33
C ASP A 643 -15.24 18.71 -9.37
N GLU A 644 -15.73 19.63 -8.52
CA GLU A 644 -16.87 19.40 -7.61
C GLU A 644 -18.13 18.93 -8.34
N MET A 645 -18.37 19.43 -9.56
CA MET A 645 -19.48 19.00 -10.42
C MET A 645 -19.20 17.65 -11.08
N VAL A 646 -17.98 17.45 -11.56
CA VAL A 646 -17.61 16.34 -12.44
C VAL A 646 -17.32 15.04 -11.68
N ALA A 647 -16.64 15.11 -10.54
CA ALA A 647 -16.21 13.91 -9.80
C ALA A 647 -17.37 12.95 -9.45
N PRO A 648 -18.56 13.40 -8.98
CA PRO A 648 -19.69 12.51 -8.76
C PRO A 648 -20.20 11.84 -10.04
N ILE A 649 -20.16 12.54 -11.17
CA ILE A 649 -20.61 12.03 -12.48
C ILE A 649 -19.66 10.93 -12.97
N LEU A 650 -18.34 11.14 -12.84
CA LEU A 650 -17.35 10.13 -13.22
C LEU A 650 -17.50 8.87 -12.37
N LEU A 651 -17.68 9.02 -11.05
CA LEU A 651 -17.90 7.89 -10.14
C LEU A 651 -19.16 7.10 -10.53
N GLU A 652 -20.29 7.78 -10.69
CA GLU A 652 -21.55 7.12 -11.06
C GLU A 652 -21.42 6.41 -12.41
N THR A 653 -20.81 7.08 -13.39
CA THR A 653 -20.66 6.57 -14.75
C THR A 653 -19.73 5.36 -14.80
N ALA A 654 -18.58 5.41 -14.13
CA ALA A 654 -17.64 4.30 -14.06
C ALA A 654 -18.29 3.04 -13.47
N LEU A 655 -19.07 3.21 -12.40
CA LEU A 655 -19.78 2.12 -11.74
C LEU A 655 -20.94 1.56 -12.58
N LYS A 656 -21.76 2.44 -13.16
CA LYS A 656 -22.94 2.05 -13.95
C LYS A 656 -22.53 1.39 -15.28
N SER A 657 -21.49 1.92 -15.92
CA SER A 657 -20.99 1.42 -17.20
C SER A 657 -20.06 0.22 -17.06
N LYS A 658 -19.66 -0.12 -15.82
CA LYS A 658 -18.77 -1.24 -15.47
C LYS A 658 -17.49 -1.21 -16.32
N PHE A 659 -16.79 -0.09 -16.32
CA PHE A 659 -15.56 0.07 -17.08
C PHE A 659 -14.51 -0.99 -16.73
N ASP A 660 -13.62 -1.30 -17.67
CA ASP A 660 -12.50 -2.20 -17.45
C ASP A 660 -11.45 -1.52 -16.57
N ILE A 661 -10.40 -2.27 -16.25
CA ILE A 661 -9.36 -1.79 -15.33
C ILE A 661 -8.66 -0.53 -15.87
N LYS A 662 -8.30 -0.48 -17.15
CA LYS A 662 -7.58 0.67 -17.73
C LYS A 662 -8.43 1.93 -17.68
N LYS A 663 -9.67 1.88 -18.15
CA LYS A 663 -10.60 3.03 -18.10
C LYS A 663 -10.92 3.47 -16.68
N THR A 664 -11.10 2.51 -15.77
CA THR A 664 -11.36 2.82 -14.36
C THR A 664 -10.13 3.46 -13.71
N TYR A 665 -8.94 2.92 -13.96
CA TYR A 665 -7.69 3.46 -13.42
C TYR A 665 -7.40 4.85 -13.98
N PHE A 666 -7.63 5.08 -15.27
CA PHE A 666 -7.53 6.38 -15.93
C PHE A 666 -8.38 7.43 -15.22
N ILE A 667 -9.66 7.15 -14.97
CA ILE A 667 -10.54 8.05 -14.20
C ILE A 667 -10.00 8.28 -12.78
N CYS A 668 -9.49 7.23 -12.13
CA CYS A 668 -8.97 7.35 -10.77
C CYS A 668 -7.77 8.31 -10.67
N GLN A 669 -6.89 8.36 -11.68
CA GLN A 669 -5.75 9.28 -11.69
C GLN A 669 -6.20 10.73 -11.55
N TYR A 670 -7.19 11.14 -12.35
CA TYR A 670 -7.72 12.50 -12.31
C TYR A 670 -8.55 12.79 -11.06
N LEU A 671 -9.32 11.83 -10.56
CA LEU A 671 -9.99 12.01 -9.26
C LEU A 671 -8.97 12.26 -8.14
N ILE A 672 -7.84 11.55 -8.14
CA ILE A 672 -6.78 11.72 -7.14
C ILE A 672 -6.09 13.08 -7.32
N GLU A 673 -5.79 13.48 -8.56
CA GLU A 673 -5.24 14.79 -8.88
C GLU A 673 -6.12 15.93 -8.35
N TRP A 674 -7.45 15.80 -8.50
CA TRP A 674 -8.42 16.77 -7.96
C TRP A 674 -8.63 16.65 -6.43
N GLY A 675 -7.88 15.79 -5.75
CA GLY A 675 -7.88 15.66 -4.29
C GLY A 675 -8.92 14.70 -3.71
N TYR A 676 -9.63 13.94 -4.56
CA TYR A 676 -10.55 12.90 -4.11
C TYR A 676 -9.77 11.61 -3.80
N THR A 677 -9.96 11.07 -2.61
CA THR A 677 -9.27 9.83 -2.18
C THR A 677 -10.22 8.67 -1.89
N THR A 678 -11.46 8.96 -1.48
CA THR A 678 -12.44 7.92 -1.15
C THR A 678 -13.01 7.26 -2.41
N GLU A 679 -13.40 8.06 -3.39
CA GLU A 679 -13.95 7.65 -4.67
C GLU A 679 -13.02 6.70 -5.45
N PRO A 680 -11.75 7.07 -5.72
CA PRO A 680 -10.81 6.16 -6.38
C PRO A 680 -10.52 4.91 -5.56
N TYR A 681 -10.42 4.99 -4.22
CA TYR A 681 -10.21 3.79 -3.39
C TYR A 681 -11.32 2.75 -3.60
N ILE A 682 -12.58 3.20 -3.70
CA ILE A 682 -13.74 2.33 -3.97
C ILE A 682 -13.62 1.71 -5.36
N LEU A 683 -13.37 2.53 -6.39
CA LEU A 683 -13.25 2.07 -7.77
C LEU A 683 -12.14 1.03 -7.94
N LEU A 684 -10.97 1.27 -7.35
CA LEU A 684 -9.82 0.37 -7.44
C LEU A 684 -10.00 -0.90 -6.60
N SER A 685 -10.79 -0.86 -5.51
CA SER A 685 -10.95 -2.02 -4.60
C SER A 685 -11.46 -3.29 -5.28
N LYS A 686 -12.24 -3.15 -6.35
CA LYS A 686 -12.77 -4.27 -7.16
C LYS A 686 -11.67 -5.00 -7.93
N TYR A 687 -10.69 -4.25 -8.42
CA TYR A 687 -9.59 -4.78 -9.24
C TYR A 687 -8.41 -5.21 -8.38
N ALA A 688 -8.09 -4.46 -7.31
CA ALA A 688 -6.94 -4.73 -6.46
C ALA A 688 -6.94 -6.13 -5.80
N LYS A 689 -8.11 -6.77 -5.67
CA LYS A 689 -8.22 -8.15 -5.14
C LYS A 689 -7.81 -9.23 -6.14
N ARG A 690 -7.80 -8.91 -7.43
CA ARG A 690 -7.50 -9.86 -8.50
C ARG A 690 -5.99 -9.95 -8.65
N PRO A 691 -5.40 -11.15 -8.81
CA PRO A 691 -3.98 -11.29 -9.09
C PRO A 691 -3.66 -10.91 -10.55
N GLY A 692 -2.44 -10.44 -10.80
CA GLY A 692 -1.93 -10.16 -12.15
C GLY A 692 -2.48 -8.89 -12.81
N GLU A 693 -2.97 -7.93 -12.02
CA GLU A 693 -3.39 -6.63 -12.51
C GLU A 693 -2.20 -5.65 -12.59
N ILE A 694 -2.40 -4.48 -13.20
CA ILE A 694 -1.34 -3.47 -13.39
C ILE A 694 -0.69 -3.04 -12.05
N PRO A 695 0.65 -2.99 -11.94
CA PRO A 695 1.35 -2.66 -10.68
C PRO A 695 0.97 -1.29 -10.10
N LYS A 696 0.84 -0.29 -10.98
CA LYS A 696 0.42 1.08 -10.63
C LYS A 696 -0.93 1.11 -9.90
N LEU A 697 -1.87 0.22 -10.25
CA LEU A 697 -3.15 0.11 -9.54
C LEU A 697 -2.96 -0.37 -8.10
N TYR A 698 -2.18 -1.44 -7.90
CA TYR A 698 -1.93 -1.96 -6.55
C TYR A 698 -1.26 -0.90 -5.68
N LYS A 699 -0.25 -0.20 -6.22
CA LYS A 699 0.42 0.89 -5.51
C LYS A 699 -0.55 1.98 -5.11
N GLN A 700 -1.38 2.45 -6.05
CA GLN A 700 -2.33 3.51 -5.78
C GLN A 700 -3.41 3.09 -4.78
N TYR A 701 -3.90 1.85 -4.87
CA TYR A 701 -4.85 1.30 -3.90
C TYR A 701 -4.26 1.23 -2.48
N LEU A 702 -3.01 0.79 -2.35
CA LEU A 702 -2.31 0.71 -1.06
C LEU A 702 -2.05 2.10 -0.47
N LYS A 703 -1.57 3.06 -1.28
CA LYS A 703 -1.38 4.47 -0.88
C LYS A 703 -2.68 5.09 -0.36
N LEU A 704 -3.78 4.94 -1.11
CA LEU A 704 -5.10 5.42 -0.71
C LEU A 704 -5.60 4.72 0.57
N GLY A 705 -5.45 3.40 0.65
CA GLY A 705 -5.86 2.62 1.83
C GLY A 705 -5.11 3.05 3.09
N TYR A 706 -3.81 3.33 2.96
CA TYR A 706 -3.01 3.85 4.06
C TYR A 706 -3.47 5.25 4.48
N PHE A 707 -3.60 6.18 3.51
CA PHE A 707 -4.06 7.54 3.75
C PHE A 707 -5.44 7.60 4.44
N LEU A 708 -6.37 6.76 4.01
CA LEU A 708 -7.72 6.64 4.56
C LEU A 708 -7.79 5.85 5.87
N GLY A 709 -6.65 5.42 6.43
CA GLY A 709 -6.56 4.67 7.67
C GLY A 709 -7.21 3.27 7.62
N GLN A 710 -7.40 2.72 6.42
CA GLN A 710 -8.06 1.43 6.19
C GLN A 710 -7.27 0.26 6.77
N PHE A 711 -5.97 0.44 6.97
CA PHE A 711 -5.07 -0.56 7.55
C PHE A 711 -5.46 -0.89 9.00
N ASN A 712 -6.07 0.07 9.72
CA ASN A 712 -6.56 -0.11 11.09
C ASN A 712 -7.91 -0.85 11.17
N ILE A 713 -8.56 -1.10 10.03
CA ILE A 713 -9.86 -1.76 9.98
C ILE A 713 -9.64 -3.25 9.73
N LYS A 714 -9.83 -4.07 10.78
CA LYS A 714 -9.54 -5.52 10.75
C LYS A 714 -10.09 -6.28 9.52
N LYS A 715 -11.30 -5.95 9.05
CA LYS A 715 -11.91 -6.60 7.87
C LYS A 715 -11.23 -6.16 6.56
N GLU A 716 -10.87 -4.89 6.43
CA GLU A 716 -10.17 -4.36 5.26
C GLU A 716 -8.70 -4.79 5.23
N TRP A 717 -8.05 -4.89 6.39
CA TRP A 717 -6.68 -5.36 6.52
C TRP A 717 -6.46 -6.73 5.85
N LYS A 718 -7.42 -7.67 5.99
CA LYS A 718 -7.32 -8.98 5.34
C LYS A 718 -7.17 -8.86 3.82
N LYS A 719 -7.88 -7.92 3.20
CA LYS A 719 -7.83 -7.66 1.75
C LYS A 719 -6.52 -6.98 1.39
N ILE A 720 -6.19 -5.88 2.06
CA ILE A 720 -4.98 -5.09 1.85
C ILE A 720 -3.71 -5.95 1.96
N ARG A 721 -3.66 -6.83 2.96
CA ARG A 721 -2.54 -7.76 3.15
C ARG A 721 -2.35 -8.70 1.95
N ASN A 722 -3.43 -9.13 1.30
CA ASN A 722 -3.32 -9.95 0.10
C ASN A 722 -2.77 -9.12 -1.07
N VAL A 723 -3.18 -7.86 -1.20
CA VAL A 723 -2.64 -6.95 -2.22
C VAL A 723 -1.15 -6.72 -2.04
N PHE A 724 -0.69 -6.48 -0.79
CA PHE A 724 0.74 -6.39 -0.49
C PHE A 724 1.51 -7.63 -0.92
N LYS A 725 1.01 -8.82 -0.59
CA LYS A 725 1.65 -10.08 -0.98
C LYS A 725 1.68 -10.27 -2.50
N SER A 726 0.59 -9.95 -3.19
CA SER A 726 0.51 -10.03 -4.64
C SER A 726 1.53 -9.10 -5.30
N LEU A 727 1.59 -7.84 -4.86
CA LEU A 727 2.55 -6.87 -5.39
C LEU A 727 3.99 -7.28 -5.08
N ALA A 728 4.30 -7.65 -3.83
CA ALA A 728 5.64 -8.05 -3.41
C ALA A 728 6.16 -9.30 -4.15
N ASN A 729 5.28 -10.22 -4.53
CA ASN A 729 5.67 -11.45 -5.23
C ASN A 729 5.75 -11.27 -6.75
N ALA A 730 4.84 -10.49 -7.35
CA ALA A 730 4.77 -10.33 -8.80
C ALA A 730 5.66 -9.17 -9.30
N HIS A 731 5.79 -8.10 -8.52
CA HIS A 731 6.51 -6.87 -8.88
C HIS A 731 7.28 -6.33 -7.66
N PRO A 732 8.38 -7.00 -7.25
CA PRO A 732 9.12 -6.65 -6.03
C PRO A 732 9.67 -5.22 -6.06
N GLU A 733 10.13 -4.73 -7.22
CA GLU A 733 10.62 -3.34 -7.35
C GLU A 733 9.52 -2.32 -7.07
N GLU A 734 8.33 -2.52 -7.62
CA GLU A 734 7.14 -1.68 -7.39
C GLU A 734 6.64 -1.75 -5.95
N PHE A 735 6.79 -2.91 -5.31
CA PHE A 735 6.54 -3.06 -3.87
C PHE A 735 7.53 -2.24 -3.04
N CYS A 736 8.82 -2.28 -3.35
CA CYS A 736 9.83 -1.50 -2.63
C CYS A 736 9.67 0.00 -2.87
N ASP A 737 9.27 0.41 -4.07
CA ASP A 737 9.02 1.82 -4.42
C ASP A 737 7.95 2.45 -3.50
N LEU A 738 6.97 1.69 -3.01
CA LEU A 738 5.97 2.18 -2.05
C LEU A 738 6.57 2.87 -0.83
N PHE A 739 7.72 2.40 -0.35
CA PHE A 739 8.31 2.89 0.91
C PHE A 739 9.23 4.09 0.69
N ARG A 740 9.35 4.59 -0.54
CA ARG A 740 10.06 5.83 -0.83
C ARG A 740 9.30 7.05 -0.30
N TRP A 741 10.05 8.11 -0.02
CA TRP A 741 9.52 9.34 0.58
C TRP A 741 8.40 10.01 -0.22
N ASN A 742 8.40 9.89 -1.54
CA ASN A 742 7.39 10.48 -2.42
C ASN A 742 6.20 9.55 -2.71
N GLN A 743 6.14 8.38 -2.06
CA GLN A 743 5.08 7.38 -2.22
C GLN A 743 4.24 7.21 -0.94
N MET A 744 4.28 6.04 -0.30
CA MET A 744 3.60 5.76 0.98
C MET A 744 4.53 6.02 2.17
N GLY A 745 5.85 5.95 2.00
CA GLY A 745 6.82 6.12 3.07
C GLY A 745 6.93 4.92 4.02
N VAL A 746 7.86 5.02 4.96
CA VAL A 746 8.31 3.89 5.78
C VAL A 746 7.46 3.63 7.02
N ARG A 747 6.53 4.51 7.39
CA ARG A 747 5.76 4.29 8.63
C ARG A 747 4.84 3.09 8.58
N ALA A 748 4.43 2.63 7.41
CA ALA A 748 3.68 1.38 7.28
C ALA A 748 4.46 0.13 7.75
N LEU A 749 5.77 0.26 7.96
CA LEU A 749 6.61 -0.78 8.57
C LEU A 749 6.32 -0.96 10.06
N ASP A 750 5.52 -0.10 10.70
CA ASP A 750 5.01 -0.38 12.06
C ASP A 750 4.08 -1.61 12.12
N ILE A 751 3.59 -2.06 10.96
CA ILE A 751 2.80 -3.28 10.83
C ILE A 751 3.74 -4.48 10.61
N PRO A 752 3.75 -5.47 11.52
CA PRO A 752 4.70 -6.59 11.48
C PRO A 752 4.72 -7.35 10.15
N GLU A 753 3.56 -7.61 9.55
CA GLU A 753 3.50 -8.32 8.26
C GLU A 753 4.10 -7.51 7.10
N VAL A 754 4.01 -6.17 7.14
CA VAL A 754 4.57 -5.28 6.12
C VAL A 754 6.08 -5.17 6.30
N ALA A 755 6.55 -4.97 7.53
CA ALA A 755 7.98 -4.95 7.85
C ALA A 755 8.69 -6.25 7.45
N ASN A 756 8.07 -7.39 7.72
CA ASN A 756 8.64 -8.69 7.34
C ASN A 756 8.77 -8.82 5.81
N LEU A 757 7.74 -8.42 5.05
CA LEU A 757 7.79 -8.42 3.58
C LEU A 757 8.83 -7.45 3.04
N PHE A 758 8.93 -6.25 3.63
CA PHE A 758 9.94 -5.26 3.26
C PHE A 758 11.36 -5.79 3.48
N CYS A 759 11.63 -6.42 4.62
CA CYS A 759 12.92 -7.05 4.88
C CYS A 759 13.26 -8.15 3.87
N GLU A 760 12.27 -8.96 3.49
CA GLU A 760 12.47 -10.06 2.54
C GLU A 760 12.74 -9.56 1.11
N LYS A 761 12.11 -8.47 0.69
CA LYS A 761 12.12 -8.03 -0.71
C LYS A 761 12.99 -6.81 -1.01
N CYS A 762 13.29 -5.97 -0.01
CA CYS A 762 13.84 -4.63 -0.24
C CYS A 762 15.14 -4.33 0.51
N ARG A 763 15.51 -5.12 1.54
CA ARG A 763 16.69 -4.88 2.39
C ARG A 763 17.95 -5.69 2.01
N GLU A 764 18.05 -6.13 0.75
CA GLU A 764 19.27 -6.79 0.26
C GLU A 764 20.37 -5.80 -0.10
#